data_AF-A0A953UC10-F1
#
_entry.id   AF-A0A953UC10-F1
#
_cell.length_a   1.000
_cell.length_b   1.000
_cell.length_c   1.000
_cell.angle_alpha   90.00
_cell.angle_beta   90.00
_cell.angle_gamma   90.00
#
_symmetry.space_group_name_H-M   'P 1'
#
loop_
_entity.id
_entity.type
_entity.pdbx_description
1 polymer ?
#
loop_
_entity_poly.entity_id
_entity_poly.type
_entity_poly.pdbx_seq_one_letter_code
_entity_poly.pdbx_strand_id
1 'polypeptide(L)'
;MRFLIASAALALLCRAADYRTPAGTQPARRTEEGAGTILPGGRFLSPYGAEFITGPGPFGLAISPSGNRIVTADGGPDRYGLTFLEKSSTGWTIRRLTVPSRKDSDDEDEWKSTFMGLAFDGENTLYASEGDTGRVRVFDAATGRTQFLYKLNSAGFANSYSGDLVLDRTRGLLYVVDQANFRVAIFDTKTRKPAGSVAVGRLPFAIALSSDARRLYVTNVGMFAYKVLPGADAKRARETGIDFPAFGFPSKESIDGVMRTNGSGQRIPIPGLGDPNVPESNSLCVVDVADPAHAQVVKFVRTGKPFGRDSLGGSSPAGVLLAGGKIFVTNSTNDTISVIDPDSLAIASEIKLRIPGLDTLRGLIPIGLAYDGKHLLVAEAGINAVGVIDPASGEIKGHIPAGWFPTRIALSDDAVYVTNAKGHGIGPNATVDGPMPQSFLADRRRGSLSRYTMPSDDELPRLTQQVFSNNGFSPAGAAPAIPAAIDHVVIIVKENRTFAEVFGDIAGAPKLARFGAKVTPNHHALADRFSRSDNFYADSEVSVDGHHWLVGSYPNEWTESTLMAAYGGAKKFALTPESPGRLEFPGSNSSVHPEDQLEAGTLWHHLERHKIPFRNYGDTGTARKRDSGAGYECFGTPGFLPARGLGGWTPGSLPYRAPEGIPELLHSGAD
;
A
#
# COMPACT_ATOMS: atom_id res chain seq x y z
N MET A 1 -9.25 -19.62 57.26
CA MET A 1 -9.60 -20.73 56.35
C MET A 1 -10.76 -20.26 55.47
N ARG A 2 -10.49 -19.97 54.18
CA ARG A 2 -11.38 -20.05 52.99
C ARG A 2 -12.61 -19.11 52.90
N PHE A 3 -12.54 -18.07 52.05
CA PHE A 3 -13.14 -17.94 50.68
C PHE A 3 -14.61 -17.45 50.74
N LEU A 4 -15.14 -16.53 49.92
CA LEU A 4 -14.87 -16.16 48.53
C LEU A 4 -15.26 -14.69 48.26
N ILE A 5 -14.37 -14.02 47.53
CA ILE A 5 -14.59 -12.78 46.79
C ILE A 5 -15.46 -13.11 45.58
N ALA A 6 -16.65 -12.50 45.48
CA ALA A 6 -17.39 -12.43 44.22
C ALA A 6 -17.03 -11.12 43.52
N SER A 7 -15.84 -11.11 42.91
CA SER A 7 -15.52 -10.16 41.84
C SER A 7 -16.44 -10.51 40.67
N ALA A 8 -17.57 -9.82 40.57
CA ALA A 8 -18.31 -9.74 39.32
C ALA A 8 -17.40 -8.99 38.33
N ALA A 9 -16.58 -9.76 37.63
CA ALA A 9 -15.97 -9.33 36.38
C ALA A 9 -17.12 -8.93 35.46
N LEU A 10 -17.39 -7.63 35.39
CA LEU A 10 -18.16 -7.04 34.31
C LEU A 10 -17.29 -7.18 33.06
N ALA A 11 -17.28 -8.39 32.50
CA ALA A 11 -16.90 -8.58 31.11
C ALA A 11 -17.92 -7.76 30.32
N LEU A 12 -17.53 -6.57 29.89
CA LEU A 12 -18.13 -5.91 28.74
C LEU A 12 -17.92 -6.88 27.56
N LEU A 13 -18.86 -7.82 27.44
CA LEU A 13 -19.19 -8.46 26.18
C LEU A 13 -19.52 -7.28 25.26
N CYS A 14 -18.56 -6.86 24.43
CA CYS A 14 -18.90 -6.07 23.26
C CYS A 14 -19.94 -6.88 22.51
N ARG A 15 -21.22 -6.52 22.65
CA ARG A 15 -22.26 -7.07 21.79
C ARG A 15 -21.83 -6.64 20.39
N ALA A 16 -21.50 -7.62 19.54
CA ALA A 16 -21.22 -7.35 18.14
C ALA A 16 -22.38 -6.53 17.58
N ALA A 17 -22.06 -5.40 16.95
CA ALA A 17 -23.04 -4.55 16.30
C ALA A 17 -23.08 -4.89 14.81
N ASP A 18 -24.28 -4.83 14.22
CA ASP A 18 -24.47 -4.93 12.79
C ASP A 18 -24.12 -3.58 12.16
N TYR A 19 -23.19 -3.57 11.21
CA TYR A 19 -22.86 -2.40 10.40
C TYR A 19 -23.27 -2.69 8.97
N ARG A 20 -23.92 -1.71 8.33
CA ARG A 20 -24.41 -1.84 6.95
C ARG A 20 -23.71 -0.83 6.07
N THR A 21 -23.47 -1.23 4.83
CA THR A 21 -22.95 -0.31 3.83
C THR A 21 -23.96 0.82 3.59
N PRO A 22 -23.53 2.09 3.51
CA PRO A 22 -24.42 3.22 3.29
C PRO A 22 -25.23 3.13 2.00
N ALA A 23 -24.65 2.52 0.95
CA ALA A 23 -25.33 2.36 -0.33
C ALA A 23 -26.45 1.32 -0.31
N GLY A 24 -26.47 0.41 0.68
CA GLY A 24 -27.32 -0.78 0.63
C GLY A 24 -27.12 -1.51 -0.70
N THR A 25 -28.19 -2.01 -1.30
CA THR A 25 -28.11 -2.79 -2.55
C THR A 25 -27.85 -1.95 -3.82
N GLN A 26 -27.51 -0.67 -3.69
CA GLN A 26 -27.16 0.15 -4.85
C GLN A 26 -25.80 -0.29 -5.42
N PRO A 27 -25.67 -0.45 -6.75
CA PRO A 27 -24.42 -0.86 -7.36
C PRO A 27 -23.36 0.25 -7.29
N ALA A 28 -22.09 -0.15 -7.41
CA ALA A 28 -20.99 0.80 -7.57
C ALA A 28 -21.24 1.77 -8.72
N ARG A 29 -20.94 3.05 -8.49
CA ARG A 29 -21.21 4.15 -9.42
C ARG A 29 -20.11 5.18 -9.30
N ARG A 30 -19.63 5.69 -10.43
CA ARG A 30 -18.62 6.76 -10.48
C ARG A 30 -19.24 8.06 -10.97
N THR A 31 -18.92 9.17 -10.33
CA THR A 31 -19.27 10.54 -10.76
C THR A 31 -18.00 11.31 -11.10
N GLU A 32 -18.12 12.35 -11.94
CA GLU A 32 -16.96 13.16 -12.36
C GLU A 32 -16.44 14.03 -11.21
N GLU A 33 -17.36 14.60 -10.43
CA GLU A 33 -17.08 15.46 -9.27
C GLU A 33 -16.71 14.65 -8.01
N GLY A 34 -16.78 13.32 -8.06
CA GLY A 34 -16.55 12.42 -6.93
C GLY A 34 -17.72 12.35 -5.96
N ALA A 35 -18.41 13.47 -5.71
CA ALA A 35 -19.60 13.51 -4.90
C ALA A 35 -20.70 12.58 -5.45
N GLY A 36 -21.24 11.70 -4.59
CA GLY A 36 -22.27 10.73 -4.98
C GLY A 36 -21.73 9.48 -5.67
N THR A 37 -20.40 9.33 -5.77
CA THR A 37 -19.77 8.05 -6.12
C THR A 37 -20.07 7.01 -5.05
N ILE A 38 -20.36 5.78 -5.49
CA ILE A 38 -20.52 4.58 -4.66
C ILE A 38 -19.34 3.67 -4.96
N LEU A 39 -18.50 3.44 -3.96
CA LEU A 39 -17.36 2.54 -4.04
C LEU A 39 -17.82 1.08 -4.12
N PRO A 40 -16.98 0.16 -4.64
CA PRO A 40 -17.27 -1.28 -4.63
C PRO A 40 -17.62 -1.84 -3.24
N GLY A 41 -17.07 -1.27 -2.17
CA GLY A 41 -17.41 -1.59 -0.78
C GLY A 41 -18.77 -1.04 -0.30
N GLY A 42 -19.55 -0.37 -1.14
CA GLY A 42 -20.84 0.25 -0.78
C GLY A 42 -20.72 1.54 0.04
N ARG A 43 -19.51 2.09 0.18
CA ARG A 43 -19.23 3.40 0.79
C ARG A 43 -19.49 4.54 -0.19
N PHE A 44 -19.84 5.72 0.31
CA PHE A 44 -19.98 6.92 -0.52
C PHE A 44 -18.69 7.74 -0.54
N LEU A 45 -18.44 8.44 -1.65
CA LEU A 45 -17.50 9.56 -1.67
C LEU A 45 -18.26 10.89 -1.73
N SER A 46 -17.72 11.88 -1.04
CA SER A 46 -18.17 13.27 -1.09
C SER A 46 -16.98 14.23 -0.82
N PRO A 47 -15.92 14.19 -1.65
CA PRO A 47 -14.72 14.98 -1.41
C PRO A 47 -15.05 16.48 -1.22
N TYR A 48 -14.34 17.12 -0.29
CA TYR A 48 -14.52 18.54 -0.01
C TYR A 48 -13.64 19.40 -0.93
N GLY A 49 -14.22 20.44 -1.51
CA GLY A 49 -13.51 21.35 -2.41
C GLY A 49 -13.58 20.97 -3.88
N ALA A 50 -12.65 21.51 -4.66
CA ALA A 50 -12.52 21.24 -6.07
C ALA A 50 -11.69 19.98 -6.31
N GLU A 51 -12.19 19.07 -7.15
CA GLU A 51 -11.50 17.84 -7.54
C GLU A 51 -10.89 17.96 -8.93
N PHE A 52 -9.63 17.57 -9.07
CA PHE A 52 -8.89 17.56 -10.34
C PHE A 52 -8.41 16.14 -10.66
N ILE A 53 -8.91 15.53 -11.73
CA ILE A 53 -8.54 14.15 -12.08
C ILE A 53 -7.08 14.06 -12.52
N THR A 54 -6.32 13.11 -11.98
CA THR A 54 -4.89 12.90 -12.30
C THR A 54 -4.68 11.60 -13.06
N GLY A 55 -3.42 11.24 -13.34
CA GLY A 55 -3.07 9.86 -13.68
C GLY A 55 -3.29 8.90 -12.49
N PRO A 56 -3.07 7.59 -12.68
CA PRO A 56 -3.27 6.60 -11.61
C PRO A 56 -2.23 6.75 -10.48
N GLY A 57 -2.63 6.41 -9.25
CA GLY A 57 -1.72 6.26 -8.11
C GLY A 57 -0.88 7.50 -7.75
N PRO A 58 -1.45 8.72 -7.64
CA PRO A 58 -0.71 9.88 -7.15
C PRO A 58 -0.23 9.69 -5.70
N PHE A 59 1.07 9.42 -5.54
CA PHE A 59 1.74 9.32 -4.22
C PHE A 59 2.75 10.43 -3.96
N GLY A 60 3.14 11.17 -5.00
CA GLY A 60 4.01 12.35 -4.89
C GLY A 60 3.21 13.64 -4.99
N LEU A 61 3.61 14.67 -4.26
CA LEU A 61 3.00 16.00 -4.33
C LEU A 61 4.05 17.06 -4.06
N ALA A 62 4.20 18.02 -4.97
CA ALA A 62 5.09 19.17 -4.78
C ALA A 62 4.44 20.46 -5.29
N ILE A 63 4.79 21.58 -4.67
CA ILE A 63 4.29 22.92 -5.01
C ILE A 63 5.48 23.80 -5.39
N SER A 64 5.36 24.55 -6.49
CA SER A 64 6.35 25.54 -6.90
C SER A 64 6.45 26.67 -5.86
N PRO A 65 7.60 27.37 -5.73
CA PRO A 65 7.74 28.42 -4.72
C PRO A 65 6.67 29.53 -4.79
N SER A 66 6.18 29.87 -5.98
CA SER A 66 5.09 30.86 -6.15
C SER A 66 3.68 30.34 -5.84
N GLY A 67 3.51 29.04 -5.56
CA GLY A 67 2.20 28.42 -5.39
C GLY A 67 1.37 28.27 -6.67
N ASN A 68 1.88 28.69 -7.83
CA ASN A 68 1.11 28.69 -9.09
C ASN A 68 1.13 27.36 -9.84
N ARG A 69 2.00 26.42 -9.45
CA ARG A 69 2.10 25.09 -10.05
C ARG A 69 2.17 24.03 -8.96
N ILE A 70 1.23 23.10 -9.00
CA ILE A 70 1.21 21.91 -8.17
C ILE A 70 1.43 20.72 -9.10
N VAL A 71 2.25 19.76 -8.67
CA VAL A 71 2.54 18.57 -9.46
C VAL A 71 2.38 17.33 -8.60
N THR A 72 1.78 16.30 -9.20
CA THR A 72 1.73 14.95 -8.64
C THR A 72 2.39 13.95 -9.58
N ALA A 73 2.94 12.89 -8.99
CA ALA A 73 3.56 11.78 -9.72
C ALA A 73 2.60 10.60 -9.84
N ASP A 74 2.29 10.23 -11.07
CA ASP A 74 1.31 9.20 -11.40
C ASP A 74 2.03 7.86 -11.66
N GLY A 75 1.69 6.82 -10.89
CA GLY A 75 2.41 5.54 -10.82
C GLY A 75 1.56 4.33 -11.18
N GLY A 76 1.14 4.17 -12.45
CA GLY A 76 0.33 3.02 -12.87
C GLY A 76 0.44 2.63 -14.34
N PRO A 77 -0.17 1.48 -14.72
CA PRO A 77 0.02 0.86 -16.03
C PRO A 77 -0.38 1.81 -17.16
N ASP A 78 0.47 1.83 -18.19
CA ASP A 78 0.34 2.60 -19.44
C ASP A 78 0.17 4.13 -19.29
N ARG A 79 0.32 4.68 -18.08
CA ARG A 79 0.08 6.10 -17.77
C ARG A 79 1.00 6.64 -16.68
N TYR A 80 2.24 6.18 -16.63
CA TYR A 80 3.27 6.85 -15.85
C TYR A 80 3.43 8.29 -16.33
N GLY A 81 3.78 9.18 -15.42
CA GLY A 81 3.98 10.58 -15.75
C GLY A 81 3.67 11.50 -14.60
N LEU A 82 3.41 12.74 -14.96
CA LEU A 82 3.17 13.82 -14.01
C LEU A 82 1.92 14.60 -14.41
N THR A 83 1.07 14.85 -13.43
CA THR A 83 -0.08 15.75 -13.58
C THR A 83 0.25 17.08 -12.92
N PHE A 84 0.20 18.16 -13.69
CA PHE A 84 0.36 19.53 -13.25
C PHE A 84 -1.00 20.20 -13.12
N LEU A 85 -1.24 20.82 -11.96
CA LEU A 85 -2.31 21.78 -11.73
C LEU A 85 -1.70 23.18 -11.77
N GLU A 86 -2.03 23.95 -12.80
CA GLU A 86 -1.43 25.24 -13.09
C GLU A 86 -2.46 26.37 -12.92
N LYS A 87 -2.08 27.40 -12.18
CA LYS A 87 -2.89 28.59 -11.97
C LYS A 87 -2.82 29.49 -13.19
N SER A 88 -3.98 29.91 -13.67
CA SER A 88 -4.15 30.86 -14.78
C SER A 88 -5.00 32.05 -14.32
N SER A 89 -5.16 33.07 -15.18
CA SER A 89 -6.03 34.21 -14.90
C SER A 89 -7.51 33.85 -14.75
N THR A 90 -7.94 32.71 -15.30
CA THR A 90 -9.34 32.25 -15.29
C THR A 90 -9.61 31.11 -14.30
N GLY A 91 -8.60 30.67 -13.55
CA GLY A 91 -8.72 29.56 -12.60
C GLY A 91 -7.59 28.54 -12.73
N TRP A 92 -7.86 27.30 -12.35
CA TRP A 92 -6.89 26.21 -12.37
C TRP A 92 -7.10 25.29 -13.56
N THR A 93 -6.01 24.91 -14.22
CA THR A 93 -6.03 24.01 -15.38
C THR A 93 -5.10 22.83 -15.19
N ILE A 94 -5.45 21.68 -15.78
CA ILE A 94 -4.63 20.48 -15.73
C ILE A 94 -3.80 20.35 -17.00
N ARG A 95 -2.50 20.11 -16.85
CA ARG A 95 -1.60 19.66 -17.91
C ARG A 95 -0.93 18.34 -17.51
N ARG A 96 -0.87 17.38 -18.42
CA ARG A 96 -0.22 16.07 -18.16
C ARG A 96 1.02 15.90 -19.00
N LEU A 97 2.10 15.45 -18.37
CA LEU A 97 3.29 14.95 -19.03
C LEU A 97 3.28 13.43 -18.87
N THR A 98 2.85 12.72 -19.90
CA THR A 98 2.83 11.26 -19.90
C THR A 98 4.18 10.72 -20.36
N VAL A 99 4.65 9.68 -19.70
CA VAL A 99 5.74 8.83 -20.19
C VAL A 99 5.29 8.18 -21.50
N PRO A 100 6.05 8.29 -22.61
CA PRO A 100 5.68 7.65 -23.86
C PRO A 100 5.48 6.14 -23.69
N SER A 101 4.36 5.60 -24.18
CA SER A 101 4.11 4.15 -24.17
C SER A 101 5.01 3.47 -25.21
N ARG A 102 6.12 2.87 -24.76
CA ARG A 102 7.02 1.93 -25.46
C ARG A 102 7.15 2.05 -27.00
N LYS A 103 8.36 2.38 -27.46
CA LYS A 103 9.08 1.46 -28.34
C LYS A 103 10.15 0.78 -27.50
N ASP A 104 10.56 -0.45 -27.85
CA ASP A 104 11.84 -0.98 -27.38
C ASP A 104 12.93 -0.06 -27.95
N SER A 105 13.25 0.98 -27.19
CA SER A 105 14.38 1.83 -27.47
C SER A 105 15.55 1.30 -26.64
N ASP A 106 16.68 1.13 -27.30
CA ASP A 106 17.95 0.86 -26.62
C ASP A 106 18.49 2.14 -25.94
N ASP A 107 17.73 3.24 -25.94
CA ASP A 107 18.11 4.46 -25.23
C ASP A 107 17.99 4.24 -23.72
N GLU A 108 19.15 4.03 -23.11
CA GLU A 108 19.26 3.87 -21.67
C GLU A 108 18.70 5.08 -20.91
N ASP A 109 18.64 6.28 -21.51
CA ASP A 109 18.18 7.53 -20.90
C ASP A 109 16.67 7.80 -21.10
N GLU A 110 15.95 6.90 -21.78
CA GLU A 110 14.50 6.97 -22.00
C GLU A 110 13.73 7.03 -20.67
N TRP A 111 12.71 7.89 -20.59
CA TRP A 111 11.83 7.97 -19.42
C TRP A 111 10.89 6.76 -19.41
N LYS A 112 10.91 5.94 -18.35
CA LYS A 112 10.14 4.68 -18.29
C LYS A 112 9.03 4.68 -17.25
N SER A 113 9.20 5.44 -16.17
CA SER A 113 8.26 5.46 -15.05
C SER A 113 8.49 6.67 -14.14
N THR A 114 7.59 6.83 -13.18
CA THR A 114 7.64 7.82 -12.10
C THR A 114 7.25 7.17 -10.79
N PHE A 115 7.77 7.70 -9.69
CA PHE A 115 7.34 7.36 -8.33
C PHE A 115 7.17 8.63 -7.49
N MET A 116 7.03 8.51 -6.17
CA MET A 116 6.54 9.61 -5.33
C MET A 116 7.47 10.82 -5.15
N GLY A 117 8.78 10.67 -5.31
CA GLY A 117 9.72 11.75 -5.04
C GLY A 117 9.61 12.92 -6.02
N LEU A 118 9.26 14.10 -5.53
CA LEU A 118 9.13 15.34 -6.31
C LEU A 118 9.68 16.54 -5.54
N ALA A 119 10.48 17.39 -6.17
CA ALA A 119 10.93 18.65 -5.59
C ALA A 119 11.20 19.73 -6.65
N PHE A 120 10.78 20.96 -6.37
CA PHE A 120 11.09 22.13 -7.18
C PHE A 120 12.40 22.78 -6.76
N ASP A 121 13.22 23.14 -7.74
CA ASP A 121 14.33 24.07 -7.61
C ASP A 121 14.00 25.37 -8.38
N GLY A 122 13.45 26.35 -7.68
CA GLY A 122 12.83 27.51 -8.31
C GLY A 122 11.50 27.16 -8.99
N GLU A 123 11.04 27.98 -9.92
CA GLU A 123 9.69 27.86 -10.51
C GLU A 123 9.55 26.76 -11.57
N ASN A 124 10.64 26.48 -12.29
CA ASN A 124 10.60 25.65 -13.49
C ASN A 124 11.49 24.42 -13.42
N THR A 125 12.48 24.33 -12.54
CA THR A 125 13.28 23.09 -12.46
C THR A 125 12.58 22.13 -11.51
N LEU A 126 12.19 20.96 -12.01
CA LEU A 126 11.54 19.91 -11.23
C LEU A 126 12.37 18.64 -11.25
N TYR A 127 12.63 18.12 -10.06
CA TYR A 127 13.24 16.82 -9.81
C TYR A 127 12.12 15.81 -9.62
N ALA A 128 12.13 14.74 -10.41
CA ALA A 128 11.16 13.65 -10.28
C ALA A 128 11.88 12.29 -10.20
N SER A 129 11.49 11.51 -9.21
CA SER A 129 11.90 10.12 -9.07
C SER A 129 11.30 9.27 -10.19
N GLU A 130 12.13 8.43 -10.81
CA GLU A 130 11.67 7.51 -11.86
C GLU A 130 11.27 6.12 -11.35
N GLY A 131 11.50 5.79 -10.07
CA GLY A 131 11.22 4.47 -9.54
C GLY A 131 12.21 3.42 -10.06
N ASP A 132 11.71 2.48 -10.89
CA ASP A 132 12.39 1.22 -11.27
C ASP A 132 13.76 1.39 -11.91
N THR A 133 13.97 2.50 -12.61
CA THR A 133 15.23 2.79 -13.33
C THR A 133 16.34 3.23 -12.37
N GLY A 134 16.01 3.56 -11.12
CA GLY A 134 16.96 4.05 -10.13
C GLY A 134 17.51 5.43 -10.49
N ARG A 135 16.70 6.30 -11.09
CA ARG A 135 17.12 7.64 -11.54
C ARG A 135 16.23 8.74 -10.99
N VAL A 136 16.80 9.93 -10.89
CA VAL A 136 16.03 11.16 -10.71
C VAL A 136 16.18 12.01 -11.96
N ARG A 137 15.04 12.29 -12.60
CA ARG A 137 14.97 13.15 -13.78
C ARG A 137 14.79 14.60 -13.36
N VAL A 138 15.67 15.45 -13.84
CA VAL A 138 15.53 16.89 -13.76
C VAL A 138 15.01 17.37 -15.09
N PHE A 139 13.87 18.04 -15.11
CA PHE A 139 13.32 18.62 -16.33
C PHE A 139 12.69 19.98 -16.06
N ASP A 140 12.56 20.75 -17.14
CA ASP A 140 11.88 22.03 -17.13
C ASP A 140 10.36 21.77 -17.06
N ALA A 141 9.74 22.13 -15.96
CA ALA A 141 8.34 21.90 -15.66
C ALA A 141 7.40 22.63 -16.62
N ALA A 142 7.81 23.75 -17.24
CA ALA A 142 6.98 24.47 -18.20
C ALA A 142 6.93 23.77 -19.57
N THR A 143 8.07 23.26 -20.03
CA THR A 143 8.23 22.69 -21.38
C THR A 143 8.21 21.16 -21.41
N GLY A 144 8.42 20.51 -20.27
CA GLY A 144 8.63 19.07 -20.15
C GLY A 144 10.01 18.59 -20.61
N ARG A 145 10.92 19.50 -21.00
CA ARG A 145 12.24 19.12 -21.53
C ARG A 145 13.17 18.62 -20.43
N THR A 146 13.70 17.41 -20.60
CA THR A 146 14.74 16.87 -19.71
C THR A 146 16.00 17.73 -19.75
N GLN A 147 16.50 18.08 -18.57
CA GLN A 147 17.72 18.87 -18.36
C GLN A 147 18.88 18.00 -17.89
N PHE A 148 18.63 17.01 -17.01
CA PHE A 148 19.65 16.15 -16.43
C PHE A 148 19.08 14.86 -15.83
N LEU A 149 19.93 13.84 -15.65
CA LEU A 149 19.60 12.57 -15.00
C LEU A 149 20.62 12.24 -13.91
N TYR A 150 20.18 12.14 -12.66
CA TYR A 150 20.96 11.52 -11.59
C TYR A 150 20.77 10.00 -11.63
N LYS A 151 21.85 9.23 -11.52
CA LYS A 151 21.84 7.76 -11.55
C LYS A 151 22.25 7.22 -10.17
N LEU A 152 21.32 6.55 -9.48
CA LEU A 152 21.60 5.91 -8.19
C LEU A 152 22.47 4.66 -8.36
N ASN A 153 22.36 4.00 -9.51
CA ASN A 153 23.23 2.89 -9.93
C ASN A 153 24.65 3.40 -10.22
N SER A 154 25.38 3.71 -9.14
CA SER A 154 26.75 4.20 -9.15
C SER A 154 27.45 3.77 -7.86
N ALA A 155 28.78 3.93 -7.80
CA ALA A 155 29.57 3.63 -6.61
C ALA A 155 29.35 2.20 -6.04
N GLY A 156 29.22 1.20 -6.92
CA GLY A 156 29.04 -0.21 -6.54
C GLY A 156 27.60 -0.65 -6.30
N PHE A 157 26.63 0.26 -6.40
CA PHE A 157 25.21 -0.07 -6.27
C PHE A 157 24.57 -0.32 -7.62
N ALA A 158 23.64 -1.27 -7.66
CA ALA A 158 22.88 -1.66 -8.83
C ALA A 158 21.41 -1.89 -8.46
N ASN A 159 20.55 -2.06 -9.47
CA ASN A 159 19.12 -2.33 -9.30
C ASN A 159 18.42 -1.33 -8.36
N SER A 160 18.90 -0.08 -8.29
CA SER A 160 18.34 0.93 -7.40
C SER A 160 16.88 1.20 -7.73
N TYR A 161 16.10 1.63 -6.74
CA TYR A 161 14.74 2.08 -6.93
C TYR A 161 14.60 3.45 -6.28
N SER A 162 14.53 4.51 -7.08
CA SER A 162 14.45 5.86 -6.53
C SER A 162 13.08 6.06 -5.90
N GLY A 163 13.08 6.43 -4.62
CA GLY A 163 11.91 6.58 -3.77
C GLY A 163 11.44 8.03 -3.68
N ASP A 164 11.12 8.45 -2.46
CA ASP A 164 10.96 9.86 -2.10
C ASP A 164 12.29 10.62 -2.14
N LEU A 165 12.24 11.95 -2.22
CA LEU A 165 13.42 12.81 -2.29
C LEU A 165 13.20 14.15 -1.60
N VAL A 166 14.29 14.78 -1.16
CA VAL A 166 14.29 16.13 -0.60
C VAL A 166 15.48 16.92 -1.12
N LEU A 167 15.26 18.21 -1.39
CA LEU A 167 16.25 19.12 -1.93
C LEU A 167 16.66 20.16 -0.88
N ASP A 168 17.96 20.23 -0.60
CA ASP A 168 18.59 21.34 0.10
C ASP A 168 19.10 22.35 -0.93
N ARG A 169 18.26 23.34 -1.23
CA ARG A 169 18.57 24.39 -2.22
C ARG A 169 19.74 25.27 -1.78
N THR A 170 19.92 25.48 -0.48
CA THR A 170 20.94 26.40 0.04
C THR A 170 22.33 25.80 -0.09
N ARG A 171 22.51 24.53 0.29
CA ARG A 171 23.80 23.85 0.11
C ARG A 171 23.98 23.28 -1.30
N GLY A 172 22.89 23.08 -2.05
CA GLY A 172 22.90 22.46 -3.37
C GLY A 172 23.07 20.95 -3.26
N LEU A 173 22.26 20.31 -2.43
CA LEU A 173 22.29 18.87 -2.21
C LEU A 173 20.92 18.25 -2.49
N LEU A 174 20.93 17.11 -3.18
CA LEU A 174 19.76 16.27 -3.39
C LEU A 174 19.93 14.97 -2.60
N TYR A 175 18.93 14.65 -1.78
CA TYR A 175 18.84 13.41 -1.03
C TYR A 175 17.73 12.53 -1.62
N VAL A 176 18.06 11.30 -1.99
CA VAL A 176 17.13 10.37 -2.65
C VAL A 176 17.08 9.08 -1.88
N VAL A 177 15.89 8.65 -1.50
CA VAL A 177 15.67 7.31 -0.94
C VAL A 177 15.92 6.28 -2.04
N ASP A 178 16.72 5.25 -1.74
CA ASP A 178 16.89 4.08 -2.59
C ASP A 178 16.26 2.87 -1.89
N GLN A 179 15.03 2.54 -2.30
CA GLN A 179 14.23 1.50 -1.63
C GLN A 179 14.85 0.11 -1.81
N ALA A 180 15.53 -0.13 -2.93
CA ALA A 180 16.11 -1.42 -3.27
C ALA A 180 17.39 -1.72 -2.47
N ASN A 181 18.18 -0.69 -2.17
CA ASN A 181 19.48 -0.82 -1.51
C ASN A 181 19.48 -0.35 -0.05
N PHE A 182 18.30 -0.04 0.53
CA PHE A 182 18.13 0.39 1.93
C PHE A 182 19.08 1.52 2.32
N ARG A 183 19.09 2.59 1.52
CA ARG A 183 19.99 3.74 1.72
C ARG A 183 19.35 5.06 1.31
N VAL A 184 20.03 6.15 1.68
CA VAL A 184 19.87 7.45 1.05
C VAL A 184 21.10 7.73 0.18
N ALA A 185 20.88 8.00 -1.11
CA ALA A 185 21.90 8.48 -2.02
C ALA A 185 21.94 10.01 -2.01
N ILE A 186 23.14 10.59 -1.96
CA ILE A 186 23.34 12.03 -1.82
C ILE A 186 24.09 12.54 -3.05
N PHE A 187 23.57 13.59 -3.68
CA PHE A 187 24.17 14.21 -4.86
C PHE A 187 24.39 15.70 -4.64
N ASP A 188 25.52 16.21 -5.13
CA ASP A 188 25.76 17.64 -5.25
C ASP A 188 25.09 18.16 -6.54
N THR A 189 24.22 19.15 -6.41
CA THR A 189 23.41 19.65 -7.53
C THR A 189 24.17 20.59 -8.45
N LYS A 190 25.26 21.21 -7.97
CA LYS A 190 26.09 22.14 -8.74
C LYS A 190 27.05 21.39 -9.66
N THR A 191 27.73 20.40 -9.12
CA THR A 191 28.68 19.52 -9.82
C THR A 191 28.00 18.34 -10.51
N ARG A 192 26.77 18.02 -10.10
CA ARG A 192 25.95 16.91 -10.60
C ARG A 192 26.57 15.53 -10.36
N LYS A 193 27.34 15.39 -9.28
CA LYS A 193 28.06 14.17 -8.92
C LYS A 193 27.53 13.58 -7.61
N PRO A 194 27.72 12.27 -7.37
CA PRO A 194 27.51 11.69 -6.06
C PRO A 194 28.37 12.42 -5.02
N ALA A 195 27.75 12.85 -3.93
CA ALA A 195 28.39 13.48 -2.79
C ALA A 195 28.60 12.49 -1.64
N GLY A 196 27.73 11.48 -1.52
CA GLY A 196 27.81 10.47 -0.47
C GLY A 196 26.65 9.49 -0.51
N SER A 197 26.64 8.56 0.43
CA SER A 197 25.61 7.55 0.58
C SER A 197 25.62 7.03 2.00
N VAL A 198 24.45 6.72 2.55
CA VAL A 198 24.31 6.22 3.92
C VAL A 198 23.24 5.15 3.98
N ALA A 199 23.57 4.00 4.58
CA ALA A 199 22.63 2.92 4.81
C ALA A 199 21.59 3.36 5.86
N VAL A 200 20.33 3.02 5.62
CA VAL A 200 19.19 3.33 6.52
C VAL A 200 18.45 2.04 6.88
N GLY A 201 17.20 2.14 7.33
CA GLY A 201 16.41 0.98 7.69
C GLY A 201 15.84 0.24 6.48
N ARG A 202 15.00 -0.75 6.76
CA ARG A 202 14.43 -1.67 5.77
C ARG A 202 13.26 -1.02 5.03
N LEU A 203 13.23 -1.18 3.71
CA LEU A 203 12.25 -0.54 2.81
C LEU A 203 12.02 0.94 3.18
N PRO A 204 13.03 1.82 3.02
CA PRO A 204 12.85 3.23 3.30
C PRO A 204 11.74 3.81 2.41
N PHE A 205 10.87 4.65 2.96
CA PHE A 205 9.65 5.10 2.30
C PHE A 205 9.63 6.61 2.07
N ALA A 206 9.53 7.41 3.14
CA ALA A 206 9.52 8.87 3.07
C ALA A 206 10.78 9.48 3.69
N ILE A 207 11.09 10.72 3.31
CA ILE A 207 12.24 11.47 3.78
C ILE A 207 11.89 12.94 4.09
N ALA A 208 12.39 13.46 5.20
CA ALA A 208 12.33 14.88 5.54
C ALA A 208 13.73 15.41 5.95
N LEU A 209 13.97 16.68 5.66
CA LEU A 209 15.19 17.40 6.05
C LEU A 209 14.89 18.34 7.22
N SER A 210 15.77 18.40 8.21
CA SER A 210 15.66 19.37 9.31
C SER A 210 15.78 20.81 8.80
N SER A 211 15.21 21.76 9.52
CA SER A 211 15.25 23.18 9.14
C SER A 211 16.66 23.78 9.10
N ASP A 212 17.58 23.24 9.90
CA ASP A 212 19.01 23.61 9.90
C ASP A 212 19.82 22.83 8.83
N ALA A 213 19.15 21.96 8.08
CA ALA A 213 19.69 21.04 7.09
C ALA A 213 20.76 20.07 7.61
N ARG A 214 20.92 19.88 8.92
CA ARG A 214 21.95 18.98 9.46
C ARG A 214 21.48 17.54 9.64
N ARG A 215 20.17 17.28 9.63
CA ARG A 215 19.60 15.95 9.84
C ARG A 215 18.59 15.56 8.77
N LEU A 216 18.62 14.30 8.35
CA LEU A 216 17.53 13.66 7.64
C LEU A 216 16.74 12.77 8.59
N TYR A 217 15.44 12.65 8.30
CA TYR A 217 14.52 11.74 8.95
C TYR A 217 13.92 10.85 7.88
N VAL A 218 14.21 9.54 7.94
CA VAL A 218 13.80 8.56 6.92
C VAL A 218 12.91 7.52 7.58
N THR A 219 11.68 7.38 7.11
CA THR A 219 10.77 6.33 7.58
C THR A 219 11.09 5.01 6.90
N ASN A 220 11.01 3.90 7.64
CA ASN A 220 11.35 2.56 7.16
C ASN A 220 10.16 1.63 7.46
N VAL A 221 9.45 1.18 6.42
CA VAL A 221 8.25 0.34 6.57
C VAL A 221 8.58 -1.14 6.72
N GLY A 222 9.77 -1.56 6.29
CA GLY A 222 10.14 -2.97 6.21
C GLY A 222 10.33 -3.61 7.58
N MET A 223 9.78 -4.81 7.74
CA MET A 223 9.98 -5.63 8.92
C MET A 223 11.27 -6.46 8.80
N PHE A 224 11.53 -7.01 7.61
CA PHE A 224 12.63 -7.93 7.36
C PHE A 224 13.58 -7.42 6.28
N ALA A 225 14.76 -8.02 6.21
CA ALA A 225 15.68 -7.87 5.08
C ALA A 225 15.86 -9.28 4.50
N TYR A 226 15.10 -9.58 3.45
CA TYR A 226 15.04 -10.92 2.89
C TYR A 226 16.36 -11.32 2.24
N LYS A 227 16.60 -12.63 2.14
CA LYS A 227 17.85 -13.20 1.64
C LYS A 227 17.57 -14.23 0.56
N VAL A 228 18.43 -14.25 -0.45
CA VAL A 228 18.42 -15.28 -1.49
C VAL A 228 18.80 -16.64 -0.88
N LEU A 229 18.11 -17.71 -1.31
CA LEU A 229 18.48 -19.06 -0.88
C LEU A 229 19.86 -19.43 -1.45
N PRO A 230 20.71 -20.15 -0.69
CA PRO A 230 21.99 -20.61 -1.19
C PRO A 230 21.83 -21.43 -2.47
N GLY A 231 22.49 -20.99 -3.55
CA GLY A 231 22.47 -21.67 -4.85
C GLY A 231 21.19 -21.46 -5.67
N ALA A 232 20.28 -20.57 -5.26
CA ALA A 232 19.08 -20.25 -6.04
C ALA A 232 19.42 -19.69 -7.42
N ASP A 233 18.73 -20.20 -8.44
CA ASP A 233 18.83 -19.74 -9.82
C ASP A 233 17.42 -19.59 -10.39
N ALA A 234 17.08 -18.37 -10.82
CA ALA A 234 15.80 -18.05 -11.43
C ALA A 234 15.50 -18.90 -12.67
N LYS A 235 16.52 -19.25 -13.47
CA LYS A 235 16.38 -20.09 -14.68
C LYS A 235 16.15 -21.56 -14.34
N ARG A 236 16.53 -21.99 -13.13
CA ARG A 236 16.43 -23.36 -12.62
C ARG A 236 15.63 -23.39 -11.31
N ALA A 237 14.58 -22.58 -11.23
CA ALA A 237 13.82 -22.37 -9.99
C ALA A 237 13.26 -23.67 -9.39
N ARG A 238 12.83 -24.61 -10.24
CA ARG A 238 12.31 -25.93 -9.81
C ARG A 238 13.37 -26.81 -9.16
N GLU A 239 14.62 -26.70 -9.57
CA GLU A 239 15.72 -27.55 -9.08
C GLU A 239 16.40 -26.93 -7.86
N THR A 240 16.60 -25.60 -7.90
CA THR A 240 17.38 -24.86 -6.91
C THR A 240 16.53 -24.26 -5.79
N GLY A 241 15.23 -24.07 -6.02
CA GLY A 241 14.26 -23.59 -5.04
C GLY A 241 13.64 -24.72 -4.20
N ILE A 242 12.72 -24.33 -3.31
CA ILE A 242 11.91 -25.23 -2.48
C ILE A 242 10.47 -25.28 -3.01
N ASP A 243 9.86 -26.45 -2.96
CA ASP A 243 8.50 -26.70 -3.47
C ASP A 243 7.40 -26.38 -2.45
N PHE A 244 7.78 -26.02 -1.23
CA PHE A 244 6.87 -25.77 -0.11
C PHE A 244 7.45 -24.78 0.88
N PRO A 245 6.60 -24.05 1.61
CA PRO A 245 7.01 -23.27 2.76
C PRO A 245 8.06 -23.96 3.65
N ALA A 246 9.16 -23.28 3.92
CA ALA A 246 10.24 -23.67 4.80
C ALA A 246 9.82 -23.56 6.26
N PHE A 247 9.00 -22.57 6.65
CA PHE A 247 8.51 -22.41 8.02
C PHE A 247 7.21 -21.58 8.06
N GLY A 248 6.41 -21.73 9.12
CA GLY A 248 5.35 -20.77 9.44
C GLY A 248 5.92 -19.51 10.09
N PHE A 249 5.17 -18.41 10.10
CA PHE A 249 5.56 -17.18 10.78
C PHE A 249 4.43 -16.72 11.71
N PRO A 250 4.73 -16.35 12.97
CA PRO A 250 6.03 -16.43 13.63
C PRO A 250 6.37 -17.87 14.09
N SER A 251 7.64 -18.28 13.99
CA SER A 251 8.16 -19.54 14.54
C SER A 251 9.65 -19.43 14.90
N LYS A 252 10.17 -20.37 15.69
CA LYS A 252 11.62 -20.42 16.00
C LYS A 252 12.44 -20.55 14.72
N GLU A 253 12.00 -21.41 13.80
CA GLU A 253 12.61 -21.62 12.48
C GLU A 253 12.57 -20.37 11.62
N SER A 254 11.51 -19.55 11.71
CA SER A 254 11.45 -18.28 10.98
C SER A 254 12.48 -17.26 11.47
N ILE A 255 12.89 -17.34 12.74
CA ILE A 255 13.89 -16.44 13.33
C ILE A 255 15.29 -16.98 13.05
N ASP A 256 15.52 -18.26 13.37
CA ASP A 256 16.86 -18.86 13.38
C ASP A 256 17.29 -19.43 12.01
N GLY A 257 16.34 -19.71 11.13
CA GLY A 257 16.55 -20.49 9.91
C GLY A 257 16.41 -21.99 10.12
N VAL A 258 16.42 -22.75 9.02
CA VAL A 258 16.16 -24.20 9.06
C VAL A 258 16.75 -24.94 7.86
N MET A 259 17.12 -26.21 8.02
CA MET A 259 17.55 -27.05 6.88
C MET A 259 16.33 -27.55 6.09
N ARG A 260 16.36 -27.41 4.76
CA ARG A 260 15.35 -27.99 3.85
C ARG A 260 16.01 -28.70 2.69
N THR A 261 15.22 -29.49 1.99
CA THR A 261 15.62 -30.13 0.73
C THR A 261 15.07 -29.29 -0.41
N ASN A 262 15.92 -28.92 -1.37
CA ASN A 262 15.49 -28.25 -2.58
C ASN A 262 14.93 -29.25 -3.61
N GLY A 263 14.47 -28.76 -4.76
CA GLY A 263 13.91 -29.63 -5.80
C GLY A 263 14.90 -30.61 -6.46
N SER A 264 16.21 -30.44 -6.28
CA SER A 264 17.23 -31.42 -6.72
C SER A 264 17.52 -32.52 -5.69
N GLY A 265 16.88 -32.48 -4.52
CA GLY A 265 17.16 -33.43 -3.43
C GLY A 265 18.35 -33.04 -2.55
N GLN A 266 18.96 -31.87 -2.79
CA GLN A 266 20.07 -31.37 -1.98
C GLN A 266 19.55 -30.73 -0.69
N ARG A 267 20.20 -31.06 0.43
CA ARG A 267 19.95 -30.41 1.72
C ARG A 267 20.65 -29.04 1.75
N ILE A 268 19.88 -27.97 1.90
CA ILE A 268 20.35 -26.59 1.93
C ILE A 268 19.93 -25.87 3.22
N PRO A 269 20.76 -24.96 3.76
CA PRO A 269 20.35 -24.09 4.85
C PRO A 269 19.44 -22.98 4.32
N ILE A 270 18.24 -22.88 4.86
CA ILE A 270 17.32 -21.76 4.61
C ILE A 270 17.58 -20.70 5.67
N PRO A 271 17.98 -19.47 5.30
CA PRO A 271 18.17 -18.40 6.26
C PRO A 271 16.84 -18.05 6.95
N GLY A 272 16.91 -17.77 8.25
CA GLY A 272 15.78 -17.16 8.96
C GLY A 272 15.56 -15.71 8.49
N LEU A 273 14.33 -15.23 8.67
CA LEU A 273 13.95 -13.83 8.54
C LEU A 273 14.64 -12.95 9.61
N GLY A 274 14.96 -13.55 10.76
CA GLY A 274 15.55 -12.88 11.92
C GLY A 274 14.50 -12.31 12.87
N ASP A 275 14.94 -11.53 13.85
CA ASP A 275 14.05 -10.83 14.78
C ASP A 275 13.27 -9.72 14.04
N PRO A 276 11.93 -9.71 14.06
CA PRO A 276 11.11 -8.64 13.47
C PRO A 276 11.29 -7.28 14.15
N ASN A 277 11.89 -7.23 15.34
CA ASN A 277 12.04 -6.03 16.16
C ASN A 277 13.49 -5.52 16.25
N VAL A 278 14.34 -5.81 15.26
CA VAL A 278 15.66 -5.15 15.15
C VAL A 278 15.51 -3.62 14.95
N PRO A 279 16.50 -2.80 15.34
CA PRO A 279 16.39 -1.33 15.27
C PRO A 279 15.97 -0.77 13.90
N GLU A 280 16.44 -1.37 12.82
CA GLU A 280 16.19 -0.97 11.43
C GLU A 280 14.75 -1.21 10.97
N SER A 281 14.03 -2.10 11.66
CA SER A 281 12.67 -2.52 11.36
C SER A 281 11.65 -1.51 11.91
N ASN A 282 10.68 -1.13 11.07
CA ASN A 282 9.55 -0.28 11.45
C ASN A 282 9.98 0.94 12.29
N SER A 283 10.85 1.77 11.70
CA SER A 283 11.56 2.83 12.41
C SER A 283 11.59 4.15 11.66
N LEU A 284 11.80 5.23 12.41
CA LEU A 284 12.38 6.46 11.92
C LEU A 284 13.91 6.39 12.06
N CYS A 285 14.63 6.40 10.95
CA CYS A 285 16.08 6.55 10.91
C CYS A 285 16.45 8.04 10.89
N VAL A 286 17.25 8.46 11.86
CA VAL A 286 17.79 9.83 11.95
C VAL A 286 19.23 9.80 11.47
N VAL A 287 19.56 10.63 10.50
CA VAL A 287 20.88 10.65 9.86
C VAL A 287 21.49 12.05 9.98
N ASP A 288 22.75 12.15 10.38
CA ASP A 288 23.54 13.37 10.29
C ASP A 288 24.03 13.55 8.86
N VAL A 289 23.75 14.71 8.27
CA VAL A 289 24.16 15.12 6.93
C VAL A 289 24.83 16.49 6.94
N ALA A 290 25.41 16.90 8.06
CA ALA A 290 26.21 18.12 8.15
C ALA A 290 27.39 18.08 7.18
N ASP A 291 28.05 16.92 7.07
CA ASP A 291 29.00 16.58 6.01
C ASP A 291 28.39 15.48 5.12
N PRO A 292 27.93 15.81 3.90
CA PRO A 292 27.30 14.82 3.01
C PRO A 292 28.24 13.70 2.57
N ALA A 293 29.56 13.91 2.59
CA ALA A 293 30.54 12.87 2.25
C ALA A 293 30.70 11.82 3.35
N HIS A 294 30.37 12.18 4.58
CA HIS A 294 30.48 11.33 5.77
C HIS A 294 29.15 11.23 6.52
N ALA A 295 28.04 11.19 5.77
CA ALA A 295 26.71 11.04 6.35
C ALA A 295 26.60 9.76 7.19
N GLN A 296 26.02 9.86 8.38
CA GLN A 296 26.01 8.77 9.35
C GLN A 296 24.68 8.66 10.08
N VAL A 297 24.26 7.42 10.36
CA VAL A 297 23.07 7.18 11.20
C VAL A 297 23.35 7.62 12.63
N VAL A 298 22.48 8.48 13.16
CA VAL A 298 22.50 8.93 14.54
C VAL A 298 21.71 7.95 15.41
N LYS A 299 20.49 7.59 14.98
CA LYS A 299 19.59 6.75 15.77
C LYS A 299 18.49 6.14 14.91
N PHE A 300 18.09 4.91 15.24
CA PHE A 300 16.80 4.36 14.84
C PHE A 300 15.81 4.53 15.99
N VAL A 301 14.70 5.21 15.73
CA VAL A 301 13.58 5.37 16.67
C VAL A 301 12.47 4.44 16.23
N ARG A 302 12.15 3.42 17.03
CA ARG A 302 11.00 2.55 16.76
C ARG A 302 9.71 3.34 16.94
N THR A 303 8.86 3.38 15.92
CA THR A 303 7.57 4.06 15.97
C THR A 303 6.43 3.06 15.95
N GLY A 304 5.31 3.41 16.58
CA GLY A 304 4.18 2.50 16.76
C GLY A 304 4.51 1.28 17.62
N LYS A 305 3.71 0.23 17.48
CA LYS A 305 3.83 -1.00 18.28
C LYS A 305 4.85 -1.97 17.67
N PRO A 306 5.72 -2.59 18.48
CA PRO A 306 6.55 -3.69 18.02
C PRO A 306 5.70 -4.93 17.70
N PHE A 307 6.21 -5.78 16.81
CA PHE A 307 5.61 -7.08 16.55
C PHE A 307 5.64 -7.97 17.80
N GLY A 308 4.55 -8.64 18.12
CA GLY A 308 4.42 -9.54 19.25
C GLY A 308 3.01 -9.62 19.82
N ARG A 309 2.90 -9.66 21.15
CA ARG A 309 1.64 -9.88 21.87
C ARG A 309 0.52 -8.91 21.47
N ASP A 310 0.86 -7.65 21.20
CA ASP A 310 -0.10 -6.56 21.00
C ASP A 310 -0.19 -6.07 19.55
N SER A 311 0.62 -6.63 18.64
CA SER A 311 0.59 -6.36 17.20
C SER A 311 1.14 -7.55 16.41
N LEU A 312 0.39 -8.04 15.43
CA LEU A 312 0.81 -9.14 14.56
C LEU A 312 1.32 -8.67 13.21
N GLY A 313 1.44 -7.36 13.00
CA GLY A 313 2.06 -6.74 11.83
C GLY A 313 3.05 -5.66 12.26
N GLY A 314 3.86 -5.20 11.30
CA GLY A 314 4.76 -4.06 11.51
C GLY A 314 3.96 -2.77 11.60
N SER A 315 4.47 -1.73 12.28
CA SER A 315 3.75 -0.46 12.47
C SER A 315 3.61 0.39 11.19
N SER A 316 4.37 0.04 10.13
CA SER A 316 4.42 0.75 8.83
C SER A 316 4.55 2.28 8.96
N PRO A 317 5.75 2.77 9.35
CA PRO A 317 6.00 4.20 9.43
C PRO A 317 5.99 4.82 8.02
N ALA A 318 4.99 5.64 7.71
CA ALA A 318 4.76 6.12 6.35
C ALA A 318 5.22 7.56 6.17
N GLY A 319 4.49 8.53 6.72
CA GLY A 319 4.82 9.96 6.63
C GLY A 319 5.72 10.43 7.76
N VAL A 320 6.56 11.44 7.48
CA VAL A 320 7.35 12.18 8.47
C VAL A 320 7.24 13.68 8.22
N LEU A 321 7.01 14.45 9.29
CA LEU A 321 6.92 15.90 9.24
C LEU A 321 7.60 16.54 10.46
N LEU A 322 8.40 17.57 10.23
CA LEU A 322 8.88 18.46 11.29
C LEU A 322 7.99 19.69 11.35
N ALA A 323 7.33 19.88 12.48
CA ALA A 323 6.39 20.96 12.69
C ALA A 323 6.29 21.33 14.18
N GLY A 324 6.12 22.60 14.49
CA GLY A 324 5.88 23.06 15.88
C GLY A 324 6.94 22.61 16.89
N GLY A 325 8.21 22.47 16.47
CA GLY A 325 9.30 21.98 17.34
C GLY A 325 9.28 20.47 17.63
N LYS A 326 8.51 19.69 16.87
CA LYS A 326 8.34 18.23 17.03
C LYS A 326 8.55 17.52 15.70
N ILE A 327 8.84 16.22 15.77
CA ILE A 327 8.79 15.32 14.61
C ILE A 327 7.54 14.44 14.76
N PHE A 328 6.69 14.41 13.74
CA PHE A 328 5.52 13.56 13.66
C PHE A 328 5.77 12.44 12.66
N VAL A 329 5.48 11.20 13.04
CA VAL A 329 5.59 10.02 12.17
C VAL A 329 4.29 9.24 12.20
N THR A 330 3.64 9.05 11.05
CA THR A 330 2.43 8.22 10.98
C THR A 330 2.80 6.74 10.96
N ASN A 331 1.98 5.91 11.61
CA ASN A 331 2.09 4.46 11.63
C ASN A 331 0.82 3.85 11.03
N SER A 332 0.83 3.53 9.74
CA SER A 332 -0.37 3.26 8.95
C SER A 332 -1.18 2.06 9.44
N THR A 333 -0.52 1.01 9.92
CA THR A 333 -1.19 -0.25 10.31
C THR A 333 -1.64 -0.24 11.78
N ASN A 334 -1.18 0.73 12.58
CA ASN A 334 -1.54 0.90 13.99
C ASN A 334 -2.53 2.06 14.21
N ASP A 335 -2.80 2.86 13.17
CA ASP A 335 -3.59 4.09 13.21
C ASP A 335 -3.07 5.06 14.29
N THR A 336 -1.76 5.27 14.36
CA THR A 336 -1.17 6.20 15.34
C THR A 336 -0.19 7.17 14.69
N ILE A 337 0.14 8.23 15.43
CA ILE A 337 1.21 9.17 15.08
C ILE A 337 2.17 9.23 16.27
N SER A 338 3.42 8.81 16.05
CA SER A 338 4.48 8.98 17.03
C SER A 338 4.96 10.43 17.02
N VAL A 339 4.97 11.07 18.20
CA VAL A 339 5.46 12.44 18.40
C VAL A 339 6.83 12.35 19.06
N ILE A 340 7.85 12.82 18.37
CA ILE A 340 9.26 12.65 18.76
C ILE A 340 9.87 14.03 19.00
N ASP A 341 10.60 14.14 20.11
CA ASP A 341 11.40 15.31 20.44
C ASP A 341 12.65 15.35 19.53
N PRO A 342 12.90 16.45 18.78
CA PRO A 342 13.97 16.48 17.78
C PRO A 342 15.37 16.50 18.38
N ASP A 343 15.53 16.88 19.65
CA ASP A 343 16.83 16.98 20.30
C ASP A 343 17.24 15.65 20.94
N SER A 344 16.40 15.09 21.80
CA SER A 344 16.63 13.82 22.50
C SER A 344 16.33 12.59 21.65
N LEU A 345 15.56 12.75 20.56
CA LEU A 345 15.06 11.67 19.70
C LEU A 345 14.28 10.62 20.50
N ALA A 346 13.61 11.03 21.57
CA ALA A 346 12.71 10.20 22.36
C ALA A 346 11.26 10.40 21.89
N ILE A 347 10.45 9.34 21.95
CA ILE A 347 9.00 9.47 21.74
C ILE A 347 8.43 10.20 22.97
N ALA A 348 7.94 11.42 22.74
CA ALA A 348 7.30 12.24 23.76
C ALA A 348 5.85 11.80 24.02
N SER A 349 5.13 11.43 22.95
CA SER A 349 3.75 10.95 23.04
C SER A 349 3.35 10.17 21.78
N GLU A 350 2.18 9.52 21.85
CA GLU A 350 1.54 8.89 20.70
C GLU A 350 0.11 9.41 20.56
N ILE A 351 -0.23 9.91 19.38
CA ILE A 351 -1.59 10.32 19.01
C ILE A 351 -2.30 9.09 18.44
N LYS A 352 -3.45 8.72 19.00
CA LYS A 352 -4.23 7.57 18.54
C LYS A 352 -5.39 8.04 17.68
N LEU A 353 -5.39 7.66 16.41
CA LEU A 353 -6.47 7.98 15.48
C LEU A 353 -7.57 6.95 15.64
N ARG A 354 -8.68 7.32 16.28
CA ARG A 354 -9.76 6.39 16.63
C ARG A 354 -11.11 6.97 16.26
N ILE A 355 -11.99 6.09 15.79
CA ILE A 355 -13.39 6.43 15.54
C ILE A 355 -14.19 6.04 16.78
N PRO A 356 -14.96 6.97 17.39
CA PRO A 356 -15.76 6.68 18.56
C PRO A 356 -16.68 5.47 18.36
N GLY A 357 -16.57 4.48 19.26
CA GLY A 357 -17.35 3.24 19.21
C GLY A 357 -16.73 2.14 18.35
N LEU A 358 -15.66 2.46 17.61
CA LEU A 358 -14.86 1.54 16.81
C LEU A 358 -13.38 1.56 17.22
N ASP A 359 -13.07 2.11 18.40
CA ASP A 359 -11.70 2.40 18.88
C ASP A 359 -10.79 1.15 18.97
N THR A 360 -11.39 -0.04 19.04
CA THR A 360 -10.67 -1.32 19.07
C THR A 360 -10.28 -1.83 17.69
N LEU A 361 -10.86 -1.28 16.62
CA LEU A 361 -10.57 -1.66 15.24
C LEU A 361 -9.46 -0.79 14.65
N ARG A 362 -8.89 -1.27 13.55
CA ARG A 362 -7.91 -0.54 12.73
C ARG A 362 -8.39 -0.43 11.30
N GLY A 363 -7.86 0.55 10.58
CA GLY A 363 -8.16 0.79 9.18
C GLY A 363 -8.32 2.27 8.82
N LEU A 364 -7.76 3.20 9.59
CA LEU A 364 -7.71 4.61 9.19
C LEU A 364 -6.57 4.87 8.20
N ILE A 365 -5.44 4.15 8.36
CA ILE A 365 -4.29 4.17 7.45
C ILE A 365 -3.75 5.60 7.26
N PRO A 366 -3.16 6.21 8.32
CA PRO A 366 -2.55 7.53 8.23
C PRO A 366 -1.25 7.54 7.41
N ILE A 367 -1.21 8.32 6.33
CA ILE A 367 -0.05 8.37 5.41
C ILE A 367 0.67 9.72 5.48
N GLY A 368 0.25 10.70 4.66
CA GLY A 368 0.87 12.01 4.55
C GLY A 368 0.44 12.96 5.65
N LEU A 369 1.33 13.89 6.01
CA LEU A 369 1.12 14.92 7.02
C LEU A 369 1.38 16.31 6.45
N ALA A 370 0.64 17.30 6.91
CA ALA A 370 0.96 18.72 6.73
C ALA A 370 0.63 19.52 8.00
N TYR A 371 1.19 20.72 8.15
CA TYR A 371 0.93 21.58 9.31
C TYR A 371 0.62 23.01 8.83
N ASP A 372 -0.57 23.51 9.16
CA ASP A 372 -1.05 24.82 8.72
C ASP A 372 -0.63 25.97 9.65
N GLY A 373 0.20 25.70 10.66
CA GLY A 373 0.56 26.65 11.72
C GLY A 373 -0.34 26.58 12.96
N LYS A 374 -1.47 25.88 12.89
CA LYS A 374 -2.43 25.66 13.98
C LYS A 374 -2.76 24.18 14.17
N HIS A 375 -3.08 23.47 13.10
CA HIS A 375 -3.49 22.08 13.05
C HIS A 375 -2.48 21.21 12.31
N LEU A 376 -2.29 19.99 12.80
CA LEU A 376 -1.71 18.89 12.05
C LEU A 376 -2.80 18.27 11.19
N LEU A 377 -2.58 18.23 9.88
CA LEU A 377 -3.45 17.58 8.89
C LEU A 377 -2.88 16.20 8.54
N VAL A 378 -3.74 15.19 8.45
CA VAL A 378 -3.33 13.80 8.24
C VAL A 378 -4.19 13.17 7.14
N ALA A 379 -3.58 12.60 6.12
CA ALA A 379 -4.30 11.82 5.11
C ALA A 379 -4.68 10.46 5.71
N GLU A 380 -5.98 10.21 5.88
CA GLU A 380 -6.53 8.96 6.46
C GLU A 380 -7.12 8.11 5.34
N ALA A 381 -6.25 7.32 4.71
CA ALA A 381 -6.53 6.63 3.46
C ALA A 381 -7.71 5.66 3.54
N GLY A 382 -7.84 4.95 4.67
CA GLY A 382 -8.84 3.91 4.84
C GLY A 382 -10.26 4.45 5.01
N ILE A 383 -10.42 5.68 5.50
CA ILE A 383 -11.74 6.31 5.70
C ILE A 383 -12.04 7.45 4.72
N ASN A 384 -11.16 7.67 3.73
CA ASN A 384 -11.31 8.70 2.70
C ASN A 384 -11.47 10.11 3.28
N ALA A 385 -10.57 10.49 4.18
CA ALA A 385 -10.63 11.78 4.86
C ALA A 385 -9.26 12.40 5.10
N VAL A 386 -9.28 13.69 5.44
CA VAL A 386 -8.18 14.39 6.10
C VAL A 386 -8.55 14.64 7.55
N GLY A 387 -7.80 14.02 8.47
CA GLY A 387 -7.93 14.25 9.90
C GLY A 387 -7.31 15.60 10.28
N VAL A 388 -8.00 16.37 11.12
CA VAL A 388 -7.57 17.67 11.64
C VAL A 388 -7.28 17.50 13.13
N ILE A 389 -6.02 17.71 13.54
CA ILE A 389 -5.55 17.38 14.88
C ILE A 389 -4.90 18.60 15.51
N ASP A 390 -5.16 18.83 16.80
CA ASP A 390 -4.39 19.76 17.61
C ASP A 390 -3.02 19.11 17.96
N PRO A 391 -1.89 19.66 17.46
CA PRO A 391 -0.57 19.06 17.66
C PRO A 391 -0.03 19.20 19.10
N ALA A 392 -0.64 20.05 19.92
CA ALA A 392 -0.25 20.21 21.32
C ALA A 392 -0.88 19.13 22.20
N SER A 393 -2.19 18.95 22.08
CA SER A 393 -2.97 18.00 22.89
C SER A 393 -3.06 16.59 22.28
N GLY A 394 -2.91 16.47 20.95
CA GLY A 394 -3.20 15.25 20.20
C GLY A 394 -4.69 15.00 19.98
N GLU A 395 -5.55 15.97 20.29
CA GLU A 395 -7.00 15.86 20.10
C GLU A 395 -7.37 15.92 18.61
N ILE A 396 -8.18 14.97 18.16
CA ILE A 396 -8.78 14.97 16.82
C ILE A 396 -9.95 15.96 16.83
N LYS A 397 -9.80 17.07 16.12
CA LYS A 397 -10.84 18.12 15.99
C LYS A 397 -11.93 17.74 15.00
N GLY A 398 -11.60 16.91 14.01
CA GLY A 398 -12.57 16.35 13.08
C GLY A 398 -11.93 15.80 11.82
N HIS A 399 -12.78 15.42 10.87
CA HIS A 399 -12.39 14.80 9.60
C HIS A 399 -13.04 15.55 8.42
N ILE A 400 -12.23 15.89 7.42
CA ILE A 400 -12.66 16.53 6.17
C ILE A 400 -12.79 15.44 5.09
N PRO A 401 -13.93 15.28 4.41
CA PRO A 401 -14.07 14.32 3.32
C PRO A 401 -13.05 14.50 2.19
N ALA A 402 -12.47 13.40 1.72
CA ALA A 402 -11.53 13.36 0.60
C ALA A 402 -11.97 12.38 -0.49
N GLY A 403 -11.22 12.33 -1.60
CA GLY A 403 -11.36 11.27 -2.60
C GLY A 403 -10.92 9.91 -2.04
N TRP A 404 -11.00 8.86 -2.85
CA TRP A 404 -10.63 7.52 -2.41
C TRP A 404 -9.12 7.36 -2.23
N PHE A 405 -8.73 6.96 -1.02
CA PHE A 405 -7.34 6.67 -0.63
C PHE A 405 -6.43 7.91 -0.68
N PRO A 406 -6.67 8.95 0.15
CA PRO A 406 -5.77 10.11 0.26
C PRO A 406 -4.35 9.70 0.69
N THR A 407 -3.32 10.31 0.10
CA THR A 407 -1.91 9.91 0.28
C THR A 407 -0.98 11.02 0.78
N ARG A 408 -0.96 12.19 0.13
CA ARG A 408 -0.13 13.35 0.51
C ARG A 408 -1.00 14.58 0.72
N ILE A 409 -0.53 15.44 1.61
CA ILE A 409 -1.11 16.77 1.85
C ILE A 409 0.01 17.79 1.67
N ALA A 410 -0.27 18.87 0.95
CA ALA A 410 0.62 20.02 0.85
C ALA A 410 -0.19 21.32 0.97
N LEU A 411 0.46 22.36 1.48
CA LEU A 411 -0.15 23.65 1.76
C LEU A 411 0.53 24.75 0.95
N SER A 412 -0.26 25.68 0.44
CA SER A 412 0.22 26.93 -0.15
C SER A 412 -0.79 28.02 0.14
N ASP A 413 -0.33 29.08 0.81
CA ASP A 413 -1.19 30.15 1.32
C ASP A 413 -2.32 29.58 2.21
N ASP A 414 -3.58 29.85 1.87
CA ASP A 414 -4.77 29.33 2.56
C ASP A 414 -5.28 28.00 1.97
N ALA A 415 -4.64 27.50 0.91
CA ALA A 415 -5.10 26.33 0.18
C ALA A 415 -4.44 25.04 0.65
N VAL A 416 -5.28 24.02 0.83
CA VAL A 416 -4.92 22.63 1.09
C VAL A 416 -5.03 21.84 -0.21
N TYR A 417 -3.99 21.05 -0.51
CA TYR A 417 -3.93 20.14 -1.64
C TYR A 417 -3.81 18.70 -1.13
N VAL A 418 -4.66 17.80 -1.61
CA VAL A 418 -4.67 16.38 -1.19
C VAL A 418 -4.66 15.48 -2.42
N THR A 419 -3.66 14.60 -2.54
CA THR A 419 -3.67 13.57 -3.59
C THR A 419 -4.46 12.36 -3.12
N ASN A 420 -5.33 11.82 -3.98
CA ASN A 420 -6.11 10.61 -3.71
C ASN A 420 -5.75 9.52 -4.73
N ALA A 421 -5.12 8.43 -4.27
CA ALA A 421 -4.50 7.42 -5.15
C ALA A 421 -5.49 6.60 -5.98
N LYS A 422 -6.74 6.48 -5.51
CA LYS A 422 -7.85 5.80 -6.20
C LYS A 422 -8.89 6.76 -6.75
N GLY A 423 -8.71 8.07 -6.54
CA GLY A 423 -9.57 9.11 -7.10
C GLY A 423 -11.04 8.90 -6.75
N HIS A 424 -11.89 8.77 -7.78
CA HIS A 424 -13.33 8.50 -7.62
C HIS A 424 -13.68 7.02 -7.90
N GLY A 425 -12.69 6.13 -7.84
CA GLY A 425 -12.81 4.75 -8.26
C GLY A 425 -12.97 4.57 -9.77
N ILE A 426 -13.09 3.32 -10.20
CA ILE A 426 -13.21 2.92 -11.61
C ILE A 426 -14.66 2.78 -12.10
N GLY A 427 -15.62 2.72 -11.18
CA GLY A 427 -17.03 2.41 -11.49
C GLY A 427 -17.26 0.93 -11.84
N PRO A 428 -18.44 0.58 -12.39
CA PRO A 428 -18.76 -0.80 -12.72
C PRO A 428 -17.89 -1.35 -13.88
N ASN A 429 -17.65 -2.66 -13.87
CA ASN A 429 -16.96 -3.38 -14.97
C ASN A 429 -17.88 -3.59 -16.20
N ALA A 430 -18.59 -2.54 -16.61
CA ALA A 430 -19.61 -2.58 -17.66
C ALA A 430 -19.64 -1.29 -18.48
N THR A 431 -20.09 -1.40 -19.73
CA THR A 431 -20.59 -0.29 -20.55
C THR A 431 -22.11 -0.22 -20.45
N VAL A 432 -22.71 0.76 -21.12
CA VAL A 432 -24.18 0.84 -21.26
C VAL A 432 -24.77 -0.37 -22.00
N ASP A 433 -23.97 -1.07 -22.81
CA ASP A 433 -24.41 -2.14 -23.70
C ASP A 433 -24.08 -3.55 -23.18
N GLY A 434 -23.18 -3.70 -22.20
CA GLY A 434 -22.83 -5.00 -21.62
C GLY A 434 -21.53 -5.00 -20.81
N PRO A 435 -20.91 -6.16 -20.53
CA PRO A 435 -19.61 -6.21 -19.85
C PRO A 435 -18.53 -5.52 -20.68
N MET A 436 -17.56 -4.91 -20.02
CA MET A 436 -16.45 -4.22 -20.70
C MET A 436 -15.67 -5.19 -21.61
N PRO A 437 -15.37 -4.85 -22.88
CA PRO A 437 -14.64 -5.77 -23.78
C PRO A 437 -13.26 -6.18 -23.25
N GLN A 438 -12.49 -5.22 -22.71
CA GLN A 438 -11.20 -5.44 -22.05
C GLN A 438 -11.37 -5.37 -20.53
N SER A 439 -10.85 -6.38 -19.80
CA SER A 439 -11.11 -6.56 -18.37
C SER A 439 -9.96 -6.14 -17.45
N PHE A 440 -8.89 -5.50 -17.96
CA PHE A 440 -7.82 -5.03 -17.09
C PHE A 440 -8.19 -3.65 -16.51
N LEU A 441 -8.77 -3.67 -15.32
CA LEU A 441 -9.37 -2.50 -14.67
C LEU A 441 -8.36 -1.41 -14.32
N ALA A 442 -7.09 -1.78 -14.15
CA ALA A 442 -6.01 -0.86 -13.79
C ALA A 442 -5.80 0.25 -14.84
N ASP A 443 -6.04 -0.01 -16.12
CA ASP A 443 -5.88 0.98 -17.21
C ASP A 443 -6.87 2.15 -17.10
N ARG A 444 -7.98 1.90 -16.41
CA ARG A 444 -9.03 2.89 -16.13
C ARG A 444 -8.84 3.59 -14.79
N ARG A 445 -7.93 3.12 -13.93
CA ARG A 445 -7.64 3.77 -12.65
C ARG A 445 -7.18 5.20 -12.88
N ARG A 446 -7.73 6.11 -12.09
CA ARG A 446 -7.35 7.53 -12.04
C ARG A 446 -7.24 7.92 -10.58
N GLY A 447 -6.25 8.74 -10.27
CA GLY A 447 -6.26 9.50 -9.04
C GLY A 447 -7.04 10.80 -9.18
N SER A 448 -7.00 11.58 -8.12
CA SER A 448 -7.47 12.95 -8.10
C SER A 448 -6.58 13.80 -7.21
N LEU A 449 -6.62 15.10 -7.41
CA LEU A 449 -6.04 16.12 -6.53
C LEU A 449 -7.19 17.00 -6.03
N SER A 450 -7.47 16.96 -4.73
CA SER A 450 -8.41 17.85 -4.07
C SER A 450 -7.76 19.19 -3.77
N ARG A 451 -8.53 20.28 -3.92
CA ARG A 451 -8.11 21.62 -3.51
C ARG A 451 -9.24 22.34 -2.77
N TYR A 452 -8.97 22.82 -1.57
CA TYR A 452 -9.91 23.63 -0.78
C TYR A 452 -9.17 24.63 0.10
N THR A 453 -9.89 25.66 0.55
CA THR A 453 -9.45 26.47 1.69
C THR A 453 -9.77 25.72 2.96
N MET A 454 -8.88 25.77 3.95
CA MET A 454 -9.08 25.10 5.23
C MET A 454 -10.44 25.52 5.85
N PRO A 455 -11.35 24.58 6.16
CA PRO A 455 -12.62 24.90 6.82
C PRO A 455 -12.39 25.41 8.24
N SER A 456 -13.34 26.20 8.74
CA SER A 456 -13.31 26.66 10.12
C SER A 456 -13.54 25.51 11.11
N ASP A 457 -13.05 25.66 12.34
CA ASP A 457 -13.25 24.64 13.41
C ASP A 457 -14.74 24.31 13.64
N ASP A 458 -15.63 25.30 13.47
CA ASP A 458 -17.09 25.12 13.63
C ASP A 458 -17.74 24.27 12.53
N GLU A 459 -17.08 24.12 11.37
CA GLU A 459 -17.56 23.26 10.29
C GLU A 459 -17.13 21.80 10.46
N LEU A 460 -16.06 21.55 11.22
CA LEU A 460 -15.47 20.22 11.39
C LEU A 460 -16.45 19.18 11.94
N PRO A 461 -17.36 19.47 12.90
CA PRO A 461 -18.35 18.49 13.35
C PRO A 461 -19.27 18.01 12.23
N ARG A 462 -19.73 18.92 11.37
CA ARG A 462 -20.60 18.57 10.23
C ARG A 462 -19.86 17.74 9.20
N LEU A 463 -18.63 18.12 8.87
CA LEU A 463 -17.78 17.38 7.93
C LEU A 463 -17.43 15.98 8.47
N THR A 464 -17.16 15.88 9.77
CA THR A 464 -16.91 14.60 10.45
C THR A 464 -18.11 13.68 10.37
N GLN A 465 -19.32 14.18 10.64
CA GLN A 465 -20.54 13.40 10.51
C GLN A 465 -20.75 12.91 9.06
N GLN A 466 -20.37 13.72 8.06
CA GLN A 466 -20.40 13.30 6.66
C GLN A 466 -19.43 12.14 6.40
N VAL A 467 -18.19 12.21 6.90
CA VAL A 467 -17.21 11.11 6.80
C VAL A 467 -17.76 9.83 7.44
N PHE A 468 -18.34 9.91 8.64
CA PHE A 468 -18.90 8.75 9.33
C PHE A 468 -20.09 8.15 8.58
N SER A 469 -20.94 9.00 8.01
CA SER A 469 -22.10 8.58 7.22
C SER A 469 -21.66 7.91 5.90
N ASN A 470 -20.64 8.46 5.24
CA ASN A 470 -20.06 7.90 4.01
C ASN A 470 -19.44 6.52 4.20
N ASN A 471 -18.89 6.25 5.38
CA ASN A 471 -18.26 4.98 5.73
C ASN A 471 -19.20 4.01 6.48
N GLY A 472 -20.40 4.43 6.86
CA GLY A 472 -21.36 3.57 7.55
C GLY A 472 -21.00 3.29 9.01
N PHE A 473 -20.31 4.20 9.71
CA PHE A 473 -19.88 4.01 11.10
C PHE A 473 -21.00 4.16 12.14
N SER A 474 -22.25 4.05 11.71
CA SER A 474 -23.42 3.99 12.60
C SER A 474 -23.92 2.55 12.69
N PRO A 475 -24.02 1.97 13.90
CA PRO A 475 -24.53 0.62 14.06
C PRO A 475 -26.01 0.56 13.66
N ALA A 476 -26.37 -0.43 12.85
CA ALA A 476 -27.75 -0.72 12.45
C ALA A 476 -28.53 -1.48 13.54
N GLY A 477 -27.83 -2.08 14.50
CA GLY A 477 -28.42 -2.83 15.61
C GLY A 477 -27.45 -3.86 16.20
N ALA A 478 -27.97 -4.84 16.93
CA ALA A 478 -27.19 -5.99 17.35
C ALA A 478 -26.93 -6.92 16.16
N ALA A 479 -25.73 -7.48 16.07
CA ALA A 479 -25.40 -8.48 15.06
C ALA A 479 -26.26 -9.74 15.26
N PRO A 480 -26.81 -10.32 14.18
CA PRO A 480 -27.52 -11.60 14.27
C PRO A 480 -26.58 -12.70 14.72
N ALA A 481 -27.10 -13.66 15.49
CA ALA A 481 -26.31 -14.83 15.89
C ALA A 481 -26.00 -15.70 14.67
N ILE A 482 -24.78 -16.26 14.63
CA ILE A 482 -24.43 -17.28 13.63
C ILE A 482 -25.34 -18.50 13.86
N PRO A 483 -25.97 -19.05 12.82
CA PRO A 483 -26.83 -20.23 12.96
C PRO A 483 -26.06 -21.40 13.60
N ALA A 484 -26.62 -21.96 14.67
CA ALA A 484 -25.99 -23.06 15.42
C ALA A 484 -25.79 -24.36 14.61
N ALA A 485 -26.40 -24.46 13.43
CA ALA A 485 -26.29 -25.61 12.53
C ALA A 485 -25.03 -25.60 11.64
N ILE A 486 -24.20 -24.55 11.71
CA ILE A 486 -22.96 -24.47 10.91
C ILE A 486 -21.80 -25.05 11.73
N ASP A 487 -21.42 -26.30 11.42
CA ASP A 487 -20.27 -26.98 12.05
C ASP A 487 -18.94 -26.72 11.32
N HIS A 488 -19.01 -26.53 10.00
CA HIS A 488 -17.84 -26.40 9.13
C HIS A 488 -18.03 -25.32 8.06
N VAL A 489 -16.95 -24.62 7.74
CA VAL A 489 -16.88 -23.65 6.64
C VAL A 489 -15.78 -24.09 5.69
N VAL A 490 -16.10 -24.20 4.41
CA VAL A 490 -15.13 -24.44 3.34
C VAL A 490 -15.11 -23.21 2.44
N ILE A 491 -13.94 -22.57 2.35
CA ILE A 491 -13.73 -21.40 1.49
C ILE A 491 -13.00 -21.87 0.24
N ILE A 492 -13.63 -21.69 -0.92
CA ILE A 492 -13.04 -21.93 -2.24
C ILE A 492 -13.04 -20.60 -2.96
N VAL A 493 -11.87 -20.19 -3.44
CA VAL A 493 -11.69 -18.87 -4.02
C VAL A 493 -11.42 -19.03 -5.50
N LYS A 494 -12.15 -18.26 -6.29
CA LYS A 494 -11.95 -18.14 -7.72
C LYS A 494 -11.85 -16.66 -8.05
N GLU A 495 -10.74 -16.27 -8.65
CA GLU A 495 -10.42 -14.86 -8.90
C GLU A 495 -10.71 -14.42 -10.34
N ASN A 496 -10.38 -13.15 -10.61
CA ASN A 496 -10.35 -12.49 -11.92
C ASN A 496 -11.68 -12.18 -12.60
N ARG A 497 -12.84 -12.47 -11.98
CA ARG A 497 -14.18 -12.12 -12.53
C ARG A 497 -15.15 -11.61 -11.47
N THR A 498 -15.95 -10.61 -11.85
CA THR A 498 -17.01 -10.07 -10.98
C THR A 498 -18.22 -11.01 -10.90
N PHE A 499 -19.04 -10.87 -9.84
CA PHE A 499 -20.29 -11.64 -9.68
C PHE A 499 -21.20 -11.50 -10.91
N ALA A 500 -21.40 -10.27 -11.40
CA ALA A 500 -22.28 -9.98 -12.53
C ALA A 500 -21.78 -10.60 -13.85
N GLU A 501 -20.46 -10.69 -14.07
CA GLU A 501 -19.91 -11.34 -15.26
C GLU A 501 -20.17 -12.85 -15.30
N VAL A 502 -20.29 -13.50 -14.14
CA VAL A 502 -20.58 -14.93 -14.01
C VAL A 502 -22.08 -15.19 -13.97
N PHE A 503 -22.82 -14.53 -13.07
CA PHE A 503 -24.20 -14.87 -12.71
C PHE A 503 -25.24 -13.83 -13.14
N GLY A 504 -24.87 -12.81 -13.92
CA GLY A 504 -25.79 -11.74 -14.32
C GLY A 504 -27.06 -12.23 -15.00
N ASP A 505 -26.99 -13.34 -15.75
CA ASP A 505 -28.09 -13.99 -16.46
C ASP A 505 -29.14 -14.57 -15.51
N ILE A 506 -28.74 -15.04 -14.34
CA ILE A 506 -29.65 -15.55 -13.30
C ILE A 506 -29.91 -14.55 -12.17
N ALA A 507 -29.19 -13.43 -12.13
CA ALA A 507 -29.30 -12.37 -11.10
C ALA A 507 -30.05 -11.11 -11.59
N GLY A 508 -30.76 -11.20 -12.71
CA GLY A 508 -31.57 -10.08 -13.23
C GLY A 508 -30.77 -8.99 -13.95
N ALA A 509 -29.49 -9.23 -14.25
CA ALA A 509 -28.64 -8.35 -15.05
C ALA A 509 -28.00 -9.10 -16.25
N PRO A 510 -28.81 -9.74 -17.12
CA PRO A 510 -28.30 -10.65 -18.17
C PRO A 510 -27.35 -9.97 -19.15
N LYS A 511 -27.50 -8.66 -19.37
CA LYS A 511 -26.59 -7.88 -20.20
C LYS A 511 -25.18 -7.79 -19.65
N LEU A 512 -24.98 -7.97 -18.35
CA LEU A 512 -23.66 -7.93 -17.69
C LEU A 512 -22.98 -9.30 -17.66
N ALA A 513 -23.71 -10.38 -17.94
CA ALA A 513 -23.17 -11.73 -17.95
C ALA A 513 -22.27 -11.94 -19.17
N ARG A 514 -20.96 -12.07 -18.91
CA ARG A 514 -19.98 -12.42 -19.95
C ARG A 514 -20.01 -13.92 -20.26
N PHE A 515 -20.16 -14.74 -19.22
CA PHE A 515 -20.06 -16.19 -19.33
C PHE A 515 -21.42 -16.87 -19.30
N GLY A 516 -22.24 -16.53 -18.29
CA GLY A 516 -23.53 -17.14 -18.01
C GLY A 516 -23.48 -18.67 -17.91
N ALA A 517 -24.67 -19.28 -17.91
CA ALA A 517 -24.83 -20.73 -17.71
C ALA A 517 -24.14 -21.60 -18.75
N LYS A 518 -23.97 -21.11 -20.00
CA LYS A 518 -23.35 -21.88 -21.08
C LYS A 518 -21.85 -22.11 -20.87
N VAL A 519 -21.15 -21.10 -20.35
CA VAL A 519 -19.70 -21.17 -20.12
C VAL A 519 -19.37 -21.58 -18.69
N THR A 520 -20.27 -21.31 -17.73
CA THR A 520 -20.06 -21.66 -16.31
C THR A 520 -21.14 -22.58 -15.72
N PRO A 521 -21.46 -23.71 -16.38
CA PRO A 521 -22.59 -24.58 -16.00
C PRO A 521 -22.46 -25.14 -14.58
N ASN A 522 -21.24 -25.47 -14.15
CA ASN A 522 -21.01 -25.97 -12.78
C ASN A 522 -21.27 -24.90 -11.72
N HIS A 523 -20.94 -23.63 -12.00
CA HIS A 523 -21.19 -22.54 -11.06
C HIS A 523 -22.69 -22.25 -10.96
N HIS A 524 -23.39 -22.27 -12.09
CA HIS A 524 -24.85 -22.12 -12.12
C HIS A 524 -25.54 -23.26 -11.38
N ALA A 525 -25.12 -24.51 -11.63
CA ALA A 525 -25.64 -25.66 -10.90
C ALA A 525 -25.40 -25.56 -9.39
N LEU A 526 -24.28 -24.97 -8.94
CA LEU A 526 -24.05 -24.70 -7.51
C LEU A 526 -24.98 -23.59 -6.99
N ALA A 527 -25.11 -22.48 -7.73
CA ALA A 527 -25.98 -21.37 -7.38
C ALA A 527 -27.47 -21.74 -7.35
N ASP A 528 -27.90 -22.73 -8.14
CA ASP A 528 -29.27 -23.26 -8.12
C ASP A 528 -29.52 -24.22 -6.95
N ARG A 529 -28.48 -24.94 -6.51
CA ARG A 529 -28.56 -25.92 -5.41
C ARG A 529 -28.39 -25.30 -4.02
N PHE A 530 -27.65 -24.19 -3.93
CA PHE A 530 -27.29 -23.54 -2.68
C PHE A 530 -27.73 -22.08 -2.68
N SER A 531 -27.74 -21.45 -1.50
CA SER A 531 -27.97 -20.00 -1.42
C SER A 531 -26.83 -19.24 -2.09
N ARG A 532 -27.17 -18.19 -2.84
CA ARG A 532 -26.24 -17.26 -3.47
C ARG A 532 -26.30 -15.91 -2.77
N SER A 533 -25.15 -15.25 -2.65
CA SER A 533 -25.05 -13.86 -2.16
C SER A 533 -24.57 -12.99 -3.31
N ASP A 534 -25.40 -12.04 -3.73
CA ASP A 534 -25.16 -11.10 -4.84
C ASP A 534 -24.69 -9.72 -4.35
N ASN A 535 -24.67 -9.51 -3.03
CA ASN A 535 -24.36 -8.24 -2.38
C ASN A 535 -23.08 -8.34 -1.52
N PHE A 536 -21.99 -8.81 -2.13
CA PHE A 536 -20.68 -8.93 -1.49
C PHE A 536 -19.82 -7.69 -1.77
N TYR A 537 -19.45 -6.98 -0.71
CA TYR A 537 -18.72 -5.72 -0.78
C TYR A 537 -17.24 -5.95 -0.54
N ALA A 538 -16.42 -5.66 -1.55
CA ALA A 538 -14.97 -5.70 -1.45
C ALA A 538 -14.39 -4.48 -2.18
N ASP A 539 -13.52 -3.74 -1.50
CA ASP A 539 -12.84 -2.55 -2.04
C ASP A 539 -11.60 -2.92 -2.88
N SER A 540 -11.57 -4.14 -3.42
CA SER A 540 -10.50 -4.67 -4.27
C SER A 540 -10.68 -4.26 -5.73
N GLU A 541 -9.60 -3.85 -6.38
CA GLU A 541 -9.57 -3.51 -7.80
C GLU A 541 -8.88 -4.59 -8.66
N VAL A 542 -7.92 -5.32 -8.08
CA VAL A 542 -7.09 -6.35 -8.74
C VAL A 542 -6.84 -7.55 -7.80
N SER A 543 -6.06 -8.54 -8.23
CA SER A 543 -5.81 -9.75 -7.42
C SER A 543 -5.02 -9.42 -6.15
N VAL A 544 -4.03 -8.53 -6.23
CA VAL A 544 -3.15 -8.18 -5.09
C VAL A 544 -3.96 -7.65 -3.91
N ASP A 545 -4.74 -6.57 -4.08
CA ASP A 545 -5.57 -6.04 -3.00
C ASP A 545 -6.77 -6.96 -2.68
N GLY A 546 -7.32 -7.67 -3.67
CA GLY A 546 -8.34 -8.70 -3.45
C GLY A 546 -7.92 -9.81 -2.47
N HIS A 547 -6.69 -10.29 -2.58
CA HIS A 547 -6.16 -11.31 -1.65
C HIS A 547 -6.00 -10.77 -0.23
N HIS A 548 -5.68 -9.47 -0.06
CA HIS A 548 -5.64 -8.83 1.25
C HIS A 548 -7.02 -8.81 1.89
N TRP A 549 -8.01 -8.28 1.16
CA TRP A 549 -9.40 -8.18 1.63
C TRP A 549 -9.97 -9.53 2.03
N LEU A 550 -9.69 -10.57 1.25
CA LEU A 550 -10.19 -11.91 1.51
C LEU A 550 -9.71 -12.49 2.85
N VAL A 551 -8.47 -12.19 3.25
CA VAL A 551 -7.92 -12.64 4.53
C VAL A 551 -8.09 -11.60 5.64
N GLY A 552 -8.95 -10.60 5.45
CA GLY A 552 -9.22 -9.57 6.45
C GLY A 552 -8.06 -8.61 6.70
N SER A 553 -7.12 -8.49 5.75
CA SER A 553 -6.10 -7.44 5.74
C SER A 553 -6.52 -6.35 4.77
N TYR A 554 -6.20 -5.09 5.08
CA TYR A 554 -6.50 -3.97 4.21
C TYR A 554 -5.18 -3.51 3.58
N PRO A 555 -5.12 -3.23 2.26
CA PRO A 555 -3.91 -2.71 1.63
C PRO A 555 -3.47 -1.41 2.32
N ASN A 556 -2.23 -1.38 2.80
CA ASN A 556 -1.63 -0.16 3.35
C ASN A 556 -0.96 0.67 2.24
N GLU A 557 -0.26 1.73 2.62
CA GLU A 557 0.49 2.59 1.70
C GLU A 557 1.58 1.85 0.92
N TRP A 558 2.20 0.83 1.52
CA TRP A 558 3.23 0.02 0.86
C TRP A 558 2.63 -0.77 -0.29
N THR A 559 1.54 -1.49 -0.03
CA THR A 559 0.82 -2.27 -1.04
C THR A 559 0.29 -1.34 -2.14
N GLU A 560 -0.37 -0.23 -1.80
CA GLU A 560 -1.01 0.67 -2.77
C GLU A 560 -0.02 1.48 -3.61
N SER A 561 1.14 1.86 -3.06
CA SER A 561 2.20 2.52 -3.84
C SER A 561 2.94 1.55 -4.76
N THR A 562 2.94 0.26 -4.44
CA THR A 562 3.65 -0.78 -5.19
C THR A 562 2.80 -1.38 -6.30
N LEU A 563 1.54 -1.72 -6.01
CA LEU A 563 0.77 -2.62 -6.87
C LEU A 563 0.61 -2.10 -8.29
N MET A 564 0.29 -0.81 -8.48
CA MET A 564 0.07 -0.24 -9.81
C MET A 564 1.38 -0.12 -10.60
N ALA A 565 2.47 0.23 -9.93
CA ALA A 565 3.80 0.21 -10.53
C ALA A 565 4.22 -1.23 -10.92
N ALA A 566 3.89 -2.24 -10.13
CA ALA A 566 4.19 -3.64 -10.43
C ALA A 566 3.42 -4.13 -11.66
N TYR A 567 2.10 -3.87 -11.74
CA TYR A 567 1.29 -4.21 -12.90
C TYR A 567 1.72 -3.49 -14.19
N GLY A 568 2.23 -2.26 -14.08
CA GLY A 568 2.83 -1.55 -15.21
C GLY A 568 4.31 -1.90 -15.45
N GLY A 569 4.86 -2.92 -14.78
CA GLY A 569 6.24 -3.37 -14.97
C GLY A 569 7.32 -2.37 -14.53
N ALA A 570 7.02 -1.46 -13.61
CA ALA A 570 7.95 -0.48 -13.04
C ALA A 570 8.11 -0.62 -11.52
N LYS A 571 7.91 -1.84 -11.01
CA LYS A 571 8.29 -2.28 -9.66
C LYS A 571 8.63 -3.76 -9.73
N LYS A 572 9.89 -4.07 -10.01
CA LYS A 572 10.31 -5.44 -10.36
C LYS A 572 11.08 -6.13 -9.25
N PHE A 573 10.72 -7.38 -9.02
CA PHE A 573 11.55 -8.34 -8.30
C PHE A 573 12.88 -8.56 -9.03
N ALA A 574 13.97 -8.70 -8.26
CA ALA A 574 15.24 -9.18 -8.79
C ALA A 574 15.90 -10.14 -7.78
N LEU A 575 16.34 -11.31 -8.27
CA LEU A 575 17.01 -12.31 -7.45
C LEU A 575 18.49 -11.95 -7.25
N THR A 576 18.76 -11.01 -6.34
CA THR A 576 20.10 -10.44 -6.11
C THR A 576 20.33 -10.21 -4.62
N PRO A 577 21.46 -10.66 -4.06
CA PRO A 577 21.80 -10.37 -2.65
C PRO A 577 22.28 -8.93 -2.43
N GLU A 578 22.72 -8.22 -3.47
CA GLU A 578 23.27 -6.86 -3.36
C GLU A 578 22.20 -5.79 -3.15
N SER A 579 20.95 -6.07 -3.54
CA SER A 579 19.83 -5.13 -3.45
C SER A 579 18.62 -5.78 -2.77
N PRO A 580 18.67 -5.97 -1.44
CA PRO A 580 17.72 -6.80 -0.70
C PRO A 580 16.26 -6.35 -0.85
N GLY A 581 16.00 -5.04 -1.02
CA GLY A 581 14.64 -4.54 -1.24
C GLY A 581 14.01 -5.03 -2.55
N ARG A 582 14.82 -5.42 -3.56
CA ARG A 582 14.30 -6.06 -4.78
C ARG A 582 13.71 -7.43 -4.54
N LEU A 583 14.02 -8.08 -3.43
CA LEU A 583 13.40 -9.35 -3.05
C LEU A 583 11.97 -9.15 -2.52
N GLU A 584 11.62 -7.92 -2.15
CA GLU A 584 10.35 -7.51 -1.53
C GLU A 584 9.44 -6.73 -2.48
N PHE A 585 9.79 -6.60 -3.76
CA PHE A 585 8.95 -5.92 -4.74
C PHE A 585 8.06 -6.97 -5.40
N PRO A 586 6.85 -7.23 -4.87
CA PRO A 586 6.00 -8.23 -5.45
C PRO A 586 5.59 -7.78 -6.84
N GLY A 587 5.63 -8.70 -7.79
CA GLY A 587 4.99 -8.49 -9.08
C GLY A 587 3.47 -8.44 -8.93
N SER A 588 2.76 -8.67 -10.03
CA SER A 588 1.29 -8.70 -10.09
C SER A 588 0.62 -9.89 -9.36
N ASN A 589 1.37 -10.70 -8.60
CA ASN A 589 0.89 -11.92 -7.94
C ASN A 589 1.29 -11.98 -6.45
N SER A 590 1.20 -10.85 -5.75
CA SER A 590 1.52 -10.76 -4.31
C SER A 590 0.43 -11.34 -3.42
N SER A 591 0.83 -11.95 -2.31
CA SER A 591 -0.02 -12.17 -1.13
C SER A 591 0.30 -11.14 -0.03
N VAL A 592 -0.36 -11.24 1.12
CA VAL A 592 -0.08 -10.42 2.31
C VAL A 592 1.31 -10.74 2.87
N HIS A 593 2.13 -9.72 3.06
CA HIS A 593 3.45 -9.75 3.66
C HIS A 593 3.41 -9.37 5.17
N PRO A 594 4.48 -9.61 5.96
CA PRO A 594 4.48 -9.21 7.38
C PRO A 594 4.47 -7.68 7.56
N GLU A 595 5.07 -6.94 6.63
CA GLU A 595 5.13 -5.47 6.65
C GLU A 595 3.82 -4.75 6.27
N ASP A 596 2.93 -5.42 5.55
CA ASP A 596 1.58 -4.92 5.20
C ASP A 596 0.43 -5.65 5.92
N GLN A 597 0.79 -6.52 6.88
CA GLN A 597 -0.15 -7.08 7.83
C GLN A 597 -0.59 -6.03 8.86
N LEU A 598 -1.89 -5.99 9.16
CA LEU A 598 -2.45 -5.06 10.15
C LEU A 598 -2.12 -5.45 11.60
N GLU A 599 -2.31 -4.52 12.54
CA GLU A 599 -2.08 -4.73 13.98
C GLU A 599 -2.75 -6.02 14.51
N ALA A 600 -3.99 -6.31 14.08
CA ALA A 600 -4.74 -7.47 14.54
C ALA A 600 -4.39 -8.78 13.80
N GLY A 601 -3.57 -8.70 12.75
CA GLY A 601 -3.25 -9.80 11.86
C GLY A 601 -4.34 -10.10 10.84
N THR A 602 -4.22 -11.24 10.17
CA THR A 602 -5.19 -11.76 9.19
C THR A 602 -6.25 -12.65 9.84
N LEU A 603 -7.28 -13.05 9.09
CA LEU A 603 -8.30 -14.03 9.49
C LEU A 603 -7.69 -15.27 10.16
N TRP A 604 -6.56 -15.77 9.66
CA TRP A 604 -5.86 -16.93 10.21
C TRP A 604 -5.41 -16.71 11.66
N HIS A 605 -4.89 -15.52 11.96
CA HIS A 605 -4.48 -15.13 13.30
C HIS A 605 -5.68 -15.01 14.25
N HIS A 606 -6.84 -14.57 13.73
CA HIS A 606 -8.07 -14.55 14.51
C HIS A 606 -8.55 -15.97 14.82
N LEU A 607 -8.57 -16.88 13.85
CA LEU A 607 -8.96 -18.28 14.08
C LEU A 607 -8.05 -18.94 15.13
N GLU A 608 -6.73 -18.76 15.02
CA GLU A 608 -5.77 -19.27 16.00
C GLU A 608 -6.01 -18.67 17.40
N ARG A 609 -6.11 -17.34 17.52
CA ARG A 609 -6.31 -16.63 18.79
C ARG A 609 -7.58 -17.09 19.51
N HIS A 610 -8.61 -17.43 18.74
CA HIS A 610 -9.89 -17.93 19.24
C HIS A 610 -9.98 -19.46 19.34
N LYS A 611 -8.87 -20.17 19.09
CA LYS A 611 -8.76 -21.64 19.16
C LYS A 611 -9.74 -22.36 18.22
N ILE A 612 -10.04 -21.75 17.08
CA ILE A 612 -10.85 -22.37 16.03
C ILE A 612 -9.92 -23.19 15.13
N PRO A 613 -10.14 -24.52 14.99
CA PRO A 613 -9.31 -25.34 14.13
C PRO A 613 -9.52 -24.99 12.66
N PHE A 614 -8.43 -24.83 11.91
CA PHE A 614 -8.49 -24.58 10.47
C PHE A 614 -7.41 -25.34 9.72
N ARG A 615 -7.62 -25.52 8.42
CA ARG A 615 -6.60 -26.00 7.48
C ARG A 615 -6.53 -25.01 6.33
N ASN A 616 -5.34 -24.50 6.08
CA ASN A 616 -5.04 -23.67 4.93
C ASN A 616 -4.22 -24.49 3.93
N TYR A 617 -4.76 -24.65 2.73
CA TYR A 617 -4.14 -25.38 1.62
C TYR A 617 -3.44 -24.45 0.62
N GLY A 618 -3.50 -23.13 0.82
CA GLY A 618 -2.97 -22.11 -0.10
C GLY A 618 -3.66 -22.13 -1.48
N ASP A 619 -3.10 -21.38 -2.44
CA ASP A 619 -3.46 -21.52 -3.85
C ASP A 619 -2.61 -22.62 -4.51
N THR A 620 -3.26 -23.74 -4.83
CA THR A 620 -2.64 -24.88 -5.51
C THR A 620 -2.64 -24.68 -7.02
N GLY A 621 -1.83 -23.75 -7.53
CA GLY A 621 -1.53 -23.69 -8.95
C GLY A 621 -0.40 -24.65 -9.29
N THR A 622 -0.68 -25.84 -9.82
CA THR A 622 0.37 -26.65 -10.43
C THR A 622 0.82 -26.06 -11.74
N ALA A 623 2.14 -25.98 -11.91
CA ALA A 623 2.74 -25.73 -13.20
C ALA A 623 2.57 -26.96 -14.10
N ARG A 624 1.40 -27.11 -14.73
CA ARG A 624 1.19 -28.10 -15.80
C ARG A 624 1.05 -27.39 -17.15
N LYS A 625 2.15 -27.46 -17.92
CA LYS A 625 2.28 -27.44 -19.39
C LYS A 625 1.13 -26.83 -20.20
N ARG A 626 1.45 -25.73 -20.91
CA ARG A 626 1.56 -25.74 -22.37
C ARG A 626 2.58 -24.69 -22.79
N ASP A 627 3.79 -25.13 -23.16
CA ASP A 627 4.71 -24.29 -23.93
C ASP A 627 4.56 -24.67 -25.40
N SER A 628 4.20 -23.70 -26.23
CA SER A 628 4.58 -23.65 -27.66
C SER A 628 4.31 -22.28 -28.31
N GLY A 629 4.32 -21.16 -27.58
CA GLY A 629 4.07 -19.82 -28.14
C GLY A 629 4.43 -18.70 -27.16
N ALA A 630 4.86 -17.54 -27.68
CA ALA A 630 5.52 -16.48 -26.91
C ALA A 630 4.70 -15.96 -25.70
N GLY A 631 5.26 -16.18 -24.51
CA GLY A 631 5.12 -15.33 -23.33
C GLY A 631 4.06 -15.72 -22.30
N TYR A 632 4.49 -16.08 -21.09
CA TYR A 632 4.23 -15.37 -19.82
C TYR A 632 5.28 -15.82 -18.77
N GLU A 633 5.96 -14.88 -18.13
CA GLU A 633 6.84 -15.17 -16.99
C GLU A 633 6.00 -15.30 -15.70
N CYS A 634 5.57 -16.51 -15.38
CA CYS A 634 5.01 -16.81 -14.05
C CYS A 634 6.15 -16.85 -13.03
N PHE A 635 6.45 -15.72 -12.38
CA PHE A 635 7.40 -15.65 -11.28
C PHE A 635 6.77 -16.11 -9.98
N GLY A 636 7.05 -17.35 -9.59
CA GLY A 636 7.24 -17.71 -8.18
C GLY A 636 8.74 -17.71 -7.93
N THR A 637 9.21 -16.93 -6.96
CA THR A 637 10.65 -16.77 -6.67
C THR A 637 11.27 -18.09 -6.19
N PRO A 638 12.40 -18.57 -6.75
CA PRO A 638 13.27 -19.48 -6.02
C PRO A 638 14.00 -18.65 -4.95
N GLY A 639 13.47 -18.66 -3.74
CA GLY A 639 13.92 -17.68 -2.74
C GLY A 639 13.15 -17.74 -1.42
N PHE A 640 11.85 -18.01 -1.49
CA PHE A 640 11.00 -18.08 -0.32
C PHE A 640 9.71 -18.83 -0.66
N LEU A 641 8.91 -19.09 0.37
CA LEU A 641 7.79 -20.03 0.42
C LEU A 641 6.77 -19.71 -0.66
N PRO A 642 6.33 -20.69 -1.46
CA PRO A 642 5.14 -20.51 -2.26
C PRO A 642 3.94 -20.44 -1.30
N ALA A 643 3.54 -19.23 -0.93
CA ALA A 643 2.14 -18.89 -1.01
C ALA A 643 1.96 -18.25 -2.39
N ARG A 644 1.92 -19.10 -3.44
CA ARG A 644 1.02 -18.76 -4.54
C ARG A 644 -0.32 -18.51 -3.86
N GLY A 645 -0.91 -17.34 -4.10
CA GLY A 645 -2.28 -16.91 -3.76
C GLY A 645 -2.84 -17.22 -2.36
N LEU A 646 -3.45 -16.21 -1.74
CA LEU A 646 -4.34 -16.32 -0.56
C LEU A 646 -3.73 -16.80 0.76
N GLY A 647 -2.54 -17.40 0.72
CA GLY A 647 -1.84 -17.95 1.87
C GLY A 647 -1.09 -16.92 2.68
N GLY A 648 -1.60 -15.68 2.81
CA GLY A 648 -1.04 -14.68 3.74
C GLY A 648 -0.64 -15.34 5.06
N TRP A 649 0.47 -14.91 5.65
CA TRP A 649 1.21 -15.66 6.68
C TRP A 649 0.31 -16.41 7.66
N THR A 650 0.41 -17.73 7.64
CA THR A 650 -0.31 -18.59 8.58
C THR A 650 0.50 -18.65 9.88
N PRO A 651 -0.14 -18.36 11.04
CA PRO A 651 0.56 -18.35 12.32
C PRO A 651 1.17 -19.71 12.66
N GLY A 652 2.40 -19.70 13.16
CA GLY A 652 3.02 -20.77 13.97
C GLY A 652 3.33 -22.10 13.27
N SER A 653 2.58 -22.48 12.25
CA SER A 653 2.61 -23.80 11.63
C SER A 653 2.85 -23.71 10.13
N LEU A 654 3.57 -24.70 9.61
CA LEU A 654 3.66 -24.89 8.17
C LEU A 654 2.26 -25.11 7.60
N PRO A 655 1.93 -24.50 6.45
CA PRO A 655 0.72 -24.84 5.72
C PRO A 655 0.59 -26.36 5.51
N TYR A 656 -0.62 -26.84 5.24
CA TYR A 656 -0.84 -28.27 5.01
C TYR A 656 -0.64 -28.61 3.53
N ARG A 657 0.22 -29.59 3.23
CA ARG A 657 0.24 -30.22 1.90
C ARG A 657 -1.06 -31.02 1.72
N ALA A 658 -1.67 -30.89 0.55
CA ALA A 658 -2.78 -31.76 0.18
C ALA A 658 -2.31 -33.23 0.16
N PRO A 659 -3.12 -34.19 0.67
CA PRO A 659 -2.84 -35.61 0.56
C PRO A 659 -2.65 -36.08 -0.89
N GLU A 660 -1.76 -37.05 -1.11
CA GLU A 660 -1.60 -37.71 -2.40
C GLU A 660 -2.94 -38.35 -2.86
N GLY A 661 -3.28 -38.18 -4.14
CA GLY A 661 -4.48 -38.79 -4.73
C GLY A 661 -5.77 -37.96 -4.63
N ILE A 662 -5.77 -36.81 -3.94
CA ILE A 662 -6.79 -35.78 -4.20
C ILE A 662 -6.51 -35.25 -5.62
N PRO A 663 -7.43 -35.42 -6.59
CA PRO A 663 -7.24 -34.84 -7.91
C PRO A 663 -7.05 -33.34 -7.72
N GLU A 664 -5.97 -32.78 -8.29
CA GLU A 664 -5.93 -31.35 -8.58
C GLU A 664 -7.17 -31.08 -9.45
N LEU A 665 -8.25 -30.61 -8.82
CA LEU A 665 -9.53 -30.31 -9.46
C LEU A 665 -9.34 -29.03 -10.29
N LEU A 666 -8.55 -29.12 -11.35
CA LEU A 666 -8.44 -28.10 -12.38
C LEU A 666 -8.56 -28.78 -13.74
N HIS A 667 -9.51 -28.26 -14.50
CA HIS A 667 -9.94 -28.74 -15.79
C HIS A 667 -8.78 -28.85 -16.79
N SER A 668 -8.69 -29.98 -17.49
CA SER A 668 -8.13 -30.00 -18.83
C SER A 668 -9.04 -29.14 -19.73
N GLY A 669 -8.55 -28.02 -20.26
CA GLY A 669 -9.24 -27.25 -21.30
C GLY A 669 -10.01 -26.00 -20.85
N ALA A 670 -9.57 -25.31 -19.80
CA ALA A 670 -9.86 -23.88 -19.68
C ALA A 670 -8.75 -23.14 -20.44
N ASP A 671 -9.10 -22.58 -21.60
CA ASP A 671 -8.19 -21.89 -22.53
C ASP A 671 -7.46 -20.69 -21.91
#